data_AF-D5GIA7-F1
#
_entry.id   AF-D5GIA7-F1
#
_cell.length_a   1.000
_cell.length_b   1.000
_cell.length_c   1.000
_cell.angle_alpha   90.00
_cell.angle_beta   90.00
_cell.angle_gamma   90.00
#
_symmetry.space_group_name_H-M   'P 1'
#
loop_
_entity.id
_entity.type
_entity.pdbx_description
1 polymer ?
#
loop_
_entity_poly.entity_id
_entity_poly.type
_entity_poly.pdbx_seq_one_letter_code
_entity_poly.pdbx_strand_id
1 'polypeptide(L)'
;MDIYTNPPPSTYVTGFTKVFTMPTDSGGIPAVAVNRRNASLVVSGYTILILFIFMVGWNLILSIIMAFWPTNLDPNRYVALIALWNSGESMNAMKVMLEYCFKIIGGSPSADGALPPGDRRHSDLEENVPTDPKEPDLSQIPQPSENPKPSRRNKKPGAGNLWWGILFFLIALAMWAGNNAAGILVAGELLMGNVAPPAKDTIFYPDVPKYSRSDDNGASLAKLDSLKAPSALRAIGSIEASDVTVRKRVNIVGIPKPSELQESEPWAGRDYDYNVTGVDMGLQNVPKLTLQVKGSCHTDYTWLVNSTNEGDTYKLFGKDRSYTAKFQPDVNFPPMVTVEVDVNSETEKTAFAMMVNTGGLFSYTSGSDAWYFTEPTGSKEVAYQVRRKRPVLSCWETRRWHLNGKDVATDKLETLPGLNLHKVLIEIFKFEFALPRVVSMSRAAGTGALKSATFSVAPSFILDAGSSSIVTDIERLVLASWVSSRNVLRDTTTFEGNNMDDLARGGRGSVEDGVAKFVIQSGDVGTLSVRILISVPVILLVLLAFDLCLGFILKREKLKKHGILHRYIARGNALHATQLYRGLDEKIYDGERWEYKISVIPAMYGDYNRQKTGYLVGEQRPGYAAVSPRDGARGHSPDGKGGGVTTESKPVPESNGLGAAEITPSK
;
A
#
# COMPACT_ATOMS: atom_id res chain seq x y z
N MET A 1 -7.97 6.83 -4.87
CA MET A 1 -8.75 5.70 -5.43
C MET A 1 -10.00 6.36 -5.96
N ASP A 2 -10.05 6.58 -7.26
CA ASP A 2 -10.94 7.60 -7.84
C ASP A 2 -12.27 6.98 -8.31
N ILE A 3 -12.66 5.87 -7.67
CA ILE A 3 -13.80 5.06 -8.09
C ILE A 3 -14.82 5.03 -6.95
N TYR A 4 -15.91 5.78 -7.14
CA TYR A 4 -16.96 5.95 -6.13
C TYR A 4 -18.07 4.90 -6.18
N THR A 5 -18.14 4.12 -7.27
CA THR A 5 -19.17 3.06 -7.44
C THR A 5 -18.51 1.77 -7.92
N ASN A 6 -18.34 0.79 -7.03
CA ASN A 6 -17.82 -0.52 -7.44
C ASN A 6 -18.90 -1.28 -8.23
N PRO A 7 -18.55 -1.92 -9.36
CA PRO A 7 -19.40 -2.94 -9.97
C PRO A 7 -19.77 -4.04 -8.96
N PRO A 8 -20.92 -4.73 -9.16
CA PRO A 8 -21.32 -5.85 -8.30
C PRO A 8 -20.21 -6.91 -8.15
N PRO A 9 -20.11 -7.63 -7.02
CA PRO A 9 -19.07 -8.64 -6.80
C PRO A 9 -19.00 -9.75 -7.86
N SER A 10 -20.11 -10.05 -8.54
CA SER A 10 -20.18 -11.01 -9.65
C SER A 10 -19.45 -10.55 -10.92
N THR A 11 -19.09 -9.28 -11.00
CA THR A 11 -18.39 -8.68 -12.15
C THR A 11 -16.92 -9.09 -12.20
N TYR A 12 -16.34 -9.62 -11.11
CA TYR A 12 -14.91 -9.92 -11.04
C TYR A 12 -14.66 -11.42 -11.06
N VAL A 13 -13.65 -11.85 -11.80
CA VAL A 13 -13.10 -13.20 -11.66
C VAL A 13 -12.13 -13.19 -10.48
N THR A 14 -12.52 -13.86 -9.39
CA THR A 14 -11.70 -13.99 -8.18
C THR A 14 -11.37 -15.47 -7.90
N GLY A 15 -10.21 -15.71 -7.28
CA GLY A 15 -9.75 -17.03 -6.87
C GLY A 15 -8.25 -17.25 -7.09
N PHE A 16 -7.60 -18.00 -6.20
CA PHE A 16 -6.16 -18.29 -6.27
C PHE A 16 -5.75 -19.11 -7.51
N THR A 17 -6.69 -19.83 -8.13
CA THR A 17 -6.44 -20.62 -9.34
C THR A 17 -6.56 -19.80 -10.63
N LYS A 18 -7.06 -18.56 -10.54
CA LYS A 18 -7.31 -17.69 -11.68
C LYS A 18 -6.21 -16.64 -11.78
N VAL A 19 -5.07 -17.06 -12.33
CA VAL A 19 -3.94 -16.17 -12.60
C VAL A 19 -4.27 -15.28 -13.79
N PHE A 20 -3.97 -13.98 -13.67
CA PHE A 20 -4.07 -13.02 -14.75
C PHE A 20 -2.81 -12.15 -14.80
N THR A 21 -2.68 -11.33 -15.84
CA THR A 21 -1.56 -10.41 -15.98
C THR A 21 -1.99 -9.02 -15.57
N MET A 22 -1.52 -8.53 -14.42
CA MET A 22 -1.75 -7.16 -13.98
C MET A 22 -0.90 -6.20 -14.84
N PRO A 23 -1.51 -5.25 -15.55
CA PRO A 23 -0.75 -4.30 -16.35
C PRO A 23 0.01 -3.31 -15.47
N THR A 24 1.27 -3.07 -15.78
CA THR A 24 2.10 -1.99 -15.21
C THR A 24 2.86 -1.27 -16.32
N ASP A 25 3.39 -0.09 -16.03
CA ASP A 25 4.18 0.70 -16.99
C ASP A 25 5.42 -0.07 -17.50
N SER A 26 5.97 -0.95 -16.66
CA SER A 26 7.12 -1.79 -16.97
C SER A 26 6.77 -3.07 -17.74
N GLY A 27 5.48 -3.42 -17.83
CA GLY A 27 4.99 -4.66 -18.41
C GLY A 27 3.95 -5.36 -17.54
N GLY A 28 3.52 -6.55 -17.96
CA GLY A 28 2.56 -7.35 -17.21
C GLY A 28 3.20 -8.14 -16.08
N ILE A 29 2.60 -8.12 -14.87
CA ILE A 29 3.03 -8.93 -13.72
C ILE A 29 1.97 -10.02 -13.45
N PRO A 30 2.36 -11.30 -13.28
CA PRO A 30 1.40 -12.35 -12.95
C PRO A 30 0.83 -12.15 -11.54
N ALA A 31 -0.49 -12.09 -11.46
CA ALA A 31 -1.24 -11.79 -10.25
C ALA A 31 -2.48 -12.68 -10.11
N VAL A 32 -3.03 -12.75 -8.91
CA VAL A 32 -4.35 -13.34 -8.62
C VAL A 32 -5.22 -12.34 -7.91
N ALA A 33 -6.51 -12.32 -8.23
CA ALA A 33 -7.47 -11.44 -7.59
C ALA A 33 -8.28 -12.25 -6.58
N VAL A 34 -8.41 -11.74 -5.36
CA VAL A 34 -9.26 -12.33 -4.32
C VAL A 34 -10.14 -11.25 -3.72
N ASN A 35 -11.23 -11.64 -3.04
CA ASN A 35 -12.02 -10.69 -2.26
C ASN A 35 -11.11 -9.99 -1.24
N ARG A 36 -11.29 -8.67 -1.03
CA ARG A 36 -10.52 -7.86 -0.08
C ARG A 36 -10.36 -8.51 1.30
N ARG A 37 -11.40 -9.16 1.83
CA ARG A 37 -11.29 -9.86 3.13
C ARG A 37 -10.27 -10.99 3.08
N ASN A 38 -10.27 -11.78 2.00
CA ASN A 38 -9.31 -12.86 1.79
C ASN A 38 -7.92 -12.31 1.51
N ALA A 39 -7.79 -11.19 0.78
CA ALA A 39 -6.50 -10.53 0.57
C ALA A 39 -5.84 -10.16 1.89
N SER A 40 -6.59 -9.51 2.80
CA SER A 40 -6.07 -9.16 4.14
C SER A 40 -5.67 -10.40 4.95
N LEU A 41 -6.46 -11.48 4.90
CA LEU A 41 -6.10 -12.73 5.58
C LEU A 41 -4.82 -13.36 5.02
N VAL A 42 -4.65 -13.36 3.69
CA VAL A 42 -3.44 -13.88 3.04
C VAL A 42 -2.24 -13.02 3.42
N VAL A 43 -2.35 -11.70 3.35
CA VAL A 43 -1.26 -10.79 3.71
C VAL A 43 -0.82 -11.04 5.16
N SER A 44 -1.76 -11.15 6.11
CA SER A 44 -1.47 -11.50 7.51
C SER A 44 -0.86 -12.90 7.66
N GLY A 45 -1.29 -13.88 6.87
CA GLY A 45 -0.67 -15.20 6.84
C GLY A 45 0.79 -15.15 6.38
N TYR A 46 1.07 -14.33 5.36
CA TYR A 46 2.42 -14.19 4.81
C TYR A 46 3.36 -13.42 5.72
N THR A 47 2.88 -12.44 6.48
CA THR A 47 3.70 -11.80 7.51
C THR A 47 4.14 -12.82 8.57
N ILE A 48 3.25 -13.72 8.99
CA ILE A 48 3.59 -14.83 9.89
C ILE A 48 4.61 -15.79 9.26
N LEU A 49 4.45 -16.15 7.98
CA LEU A 49 5.44 -17.00 7.28
C LEU A 49 6.82 -16.36 7.23
N ILE A 50 6.90 -15.04 7.03
CA ILE A 50 8.16 -14.30 7.04
C ILE A 50 8.79 -14.34 8.44
N LEU A 51 8.00 -14.14 9.51
CA LEU A 51 8.50 -14.29 10.88
C LEU A 51 9.12 -15.69 11.09
N PHE A 52 8.48 -16.75 10.59
CA PHE A 52 9.03 -18.10 10.64
C PHE A 52 10.32 -18.25 9.81
N ILE A 53 10.41 -17.64 8.63
CA ILE A 53 11.64 -17.64 7.81
C ILE A 53 12.81 -17.05 8.61
N PHE A 54 12.62 -15.91 9.27
CA PHE A 54 13.67 -15.28 10.07
C PHE A 54 13.98 -16.06 11.34
N MET A 55 12.98 -16.68 11.98
CA MET A 55 13.19 -17.56 13.14
C MET A 55 14.05 -18.78 12.78
N VAL A 56 13.71 -19.48 11.70
CA VAL A 56 14.49 -20.64 11.22
C VAL A 56 15.88 -20.18 10.74
N GLY A 57 15.95 -19.09 9.99
CA GLY A 57 17.22 -18.51 9.54
C GLY A 57 18.14 -18.13 10.71
N TRP A 58 17.58 -17.57 11.79
CA TRP A 58 18.32 -17.27 13.00
C TRP A 58 18.87 -18.53 13.68
N ASN A 59 18.05 -19.56 13.83
CA ASN A 59 18.48 -20.85 14.39
C ASN A 59 19.61 -21.51 13.57
N LEU A 60 19.53 -21.41 12.24
CA LEU A 60 20.58 -21.87 11.34
C LEU A 60 21.89 -21.08 11.54
N ILE A 61 21.80 -19.74 11.63
CA ILE A 61 22.96 -18.88 11.90
C ILE A 61 23.60 -19.24 13.25
N LEU A 62 22.80 -19.41 14.32
CA LEU A 62 23.29 -19.84 15.62
C LEU A 62 23.99 -21.21 15.54
N SER A 63 23.41 -22.15 14.79
CA SER A 63 24.00 -23.49 14.62
C SER A 63 25.34 -23.43 13.89
N ILE A 64 25.46 -22.58 12.87
CA ILE A 64 26.72 -22.35 12.14
C ILE A 64 27.76 -21.70 13.05
N ILE A 65 27.39 -20.64 13.80
CA ILE A 65 28.29 -20.00 14.77
C ILE A 65 28.78 -21.04 15.78
N MET A 66 27.88 -21.83 16.35
CA MET A 66 28.20 -22.88 17.30
C MET A 66 29.19 -23.93 16.77
N ALA A 67 29.02 -24.34 15.51
CA ALA A 67 29.86 -25.34 14.86
C ALA A 67 31.27 -24.81 14.54
N PHE A 68 31.36 -23.62 13.94
CA PHE A 68 32.61 -23.13 13.36
C PHE A 68 33.38 -22.17 14.25
N TRP A 69 32.79 -21.64 15.31
CA TRP A 69 33.45 -20.64 16.14
C TRP A 69 34.61 -21.21 16.98
N PRO A 70 35.83 -20.67 16.86
CA PRO A 70 36.98 -21.12 17.65
C PRO A 70 36.92 -20.52 19.07
N THR A 71 36.72 -21.38 20.07
CA THR A 71 36.68 -20.94 21.47
C THR A 71 38.04 -20.84 22.13
N ASN A 72 39.14 -21.30 21.50
CA ASN A 72 40.56 -21.14 21.90
C ASN A 72 40.86 -21.11 23.42
N LEU A 73 40.06 -21.81 24.24
CA LEU A 73 40.12 -21.78 25.71
C LEU A 73 39.98 -20.36 26.32
N ASP A 74 39.38 -19.40 25.61
CA ASP A 74 39.11 -18.06 26.12
C ASP A 74 37.73 -18.02 26.80
N PRO A 75 37.65 -17.85 28.13
CA PRO A 75 36.39 -17.88 28.87
C PRO A 75 35.38 -16.85 28.37
N ASN A 76 35.85 -15.66 27.95
CA ASN A 76 34.99 -14.58 27.49
C ASN A 76 34.27 -14.93 26.18
N ARG A 77 34.88 -15.77 25.34
CA ARG A 77 34.23 -16.28 24.12
C ARG A 77 33.21 -17.35 24.41
N TYR A 78 33.45 -18.20 25.42
CA TYR A 78 32.45 -19.15 25.88
C TYR A 78 31.23 -18.40 26.40
N VAL A 79 31.42 -17.44 27.32
CA VAL A 79 30.35 -16.59 27.87
C VAL A 79 29.52 -15.92 26.76
N ALA A 80 30.16 -15.30 25.77
CA ALA A 80 29.44 -14.68 24.65
C ALA A 80 28.62 -15.70 23.84
N LEU A 81 29.19 -16.86 23.56
CA LEU A 81 28.51 -17.95 22.88
C LEU A 81 27.31 -18.47 23.70
N ILE A 82 27.47 -18.51 25.03
CA ILE A 82 26.40 -18.86 25.96
C ILE A 82 25.25 -17.89 25.90
N ALA A 83 25.58 -16.62 26.01
CA ALA A 83 24.62 -15.56 26.00
C ALA A 83 23.87 -15.51 24.66
N LEU A 84 24.57 -15.77 23.55
CA LEU A 84 23.98 -15.81 22.21
C LEU A 84 23.06 -17.02 22.00
N TRP A 85 23.44 -18.21 22.48
CA TRP A 85 22.60 -19.40 22.37
C TRP A 85 21.33 -19.29 23.21
N ASN A 86 21.47 -18.78 24.44
CA ASN A 86 20.36 -18.67 25.39
C ASN A 86 19.40 -17.51 25.10
N SER A 87 19.74 -16.62 24.16
CA SER A 87 18.88 -15.48 23.85
C SER A 87 17.58 -15.91 23.16
N GLY A 88 17.56 -17.07 22.49
CA GLY A 88 16.43 -17.64 21.75
C GLY A 88 16.02 -16.86 20.49
N GLU A 89 16.08 -15.53 20.55
CA GLU A 89 15.67 -14.60 19.49
C GLU A 89 16.79 -13.60 19.17
N SER A 90 16.75 -13.06 17.95
CA SER A 90 17.73 -12.09 17.44
C SER A 90 17.71 -10.76 18.20
N MET A 91 16.53 -10.26 18.60
CA MET A 91 16.42 -9.02 19.38
C MET A 91 17.09 -9.15 20.75
N ASN A 92 16.88 -10.28 21.42
CA ASN A 92 17.50 -10.54 22.71
C ASN A 92 19.02 -10.72 22.54
N ALA A 93 19.46 -11.46 21.52
CA ALA A 93 20.88 -11.59 21.18
C ALA A 93 21.54 -10.23 20.97
N MET A 94 20.89 -9.33 20.24
CA MET A 94 21.37 -7.99 19.98
C MET A 94 21.59 -7.21 21.29
N LYS A 95 20.59 -7.17 22.18
CA LYS A 95 20.69 -6.47 23.48
C LYS A 95 21.82 -7.05 24.34
N VAL A 96 21.88 -8.36 24.41
CA VAL A 96 22.85 -9.14 25.18
C VAL A 96 24.28 -8.92 24.66
N MET A 97 24.48 -8.95 23.33
CA MET A 97 25.79 -8.68 22.72
C MET A 97 26.20 -7.21 22.83
N LEU A 98 25.25 -6.27 22.79
CA LEU A 98 25.51 -4.85 23.01
C LEU A 98 26.00 -4.58 24.44
N GLU A 99 25.33 -5.16 25.44
CA GLU A 99 25.75 -5.08 26.84
C GLU A 99 27.13 -5.70 27.04
N TYR A 100 27.39 -6.85 26.40
CA TYR A 100 28.71 -7.48 26.40
C TYR A 100 29.79 -6.57 25.82
N CYS A 101 29.52 -5.87 24.70
CA CYS A 101 30.45 -4.91 24.11
C CYS A 101 30.70 -3.72 25.03
N PHE A 102 29.66 -3.14 25.63
CA PHE A 102 29.79 -2.02 26.56
C PHE A 102 30.59 -2.39 27.81
N LYS A 103 30.36 -3.59 28.35
CA LYS A 103 31.14 -4.13 29.48
C LYS A 103 32.62 -4.22 29.14
N ILE A 104 32.97 -4.78 27.97
CA ILE A 104 34.37 -4.88 27.53
C ILE A 104 35.02 -3.50 27.29
N ILE A 105 34.28 -2.54 26.72
CA ILE A 105 34.80 -1.18 26.43
C ILE A 105 34.93 -0.36 27.71
N GLY A 106 33.91 -0.38 28.56
CA GLY A 106 33.81 0.41 29.79
C GLY A 106 34.55 -0.20 30.97
N GLY A 107 35.65 -0.92 30.72
CA GLY A 107 36.42 -1.66 31.73
C GLY A 107 36.48 -0.92 33.06
N SER A 108 36.03 -1.62 34.10
CA SER A 108 35.88 -1.23 35.52
C SER A 108 36.58 0.09 35.88
N PRO A 109 35.88 1.12 36.39
CA PRO A 109 36.54 2.29 36.94
C PRO A 109 37.49 1.78 38.02
N SER A 110 38.79 1.91 37.77
CA SER A 110 39.81 1.53 38.75
C SER A 110 39.47 2.25 40.05
N ALA A 111 39.11 1.47 41.07
CA ALA A 111 38.97 1.92 42.45
C ALA A 111 40.38 2.22 43.01
N ASP A 112 41.07 3.13 42.36
CA ASP A 112 42.39 3.64 42.69
C ASP A 112 42.32 5.16 42.71
N GLY A 113 41.80 5.70 43.81
CA GLY A 113 41.89 7.14 44.07
C GLY A 113 40.84 7.67 45.03
N ALA A 114 41.11 7.53 46.34
CA ALA A 114 40.89 8.52 47.41
C ALA A 114 40.58 7.83 48.75
N LEU A 115 41.64 7.53 49.52
CA LEU A 115 41.53 7.55 50.97
C LEU A 115 41.27 9.00 51.39
N PRO A 116 40.17 9.31 52.12
CA PRO A 116 40.04 10.61 52.76
C PRO A 116 40.98 10.68 53.98
N PRO A 117 41.62 11.82 54.24
CA PRO A 117 42.48 11.99 55.39
C PRO A 117 41.62 12.26 56.64
N GLY A 118 41.81 11.42 57.66
CA GLY A 118 41.64 11.73 59.08
C GLY A 118 40.24 12.12 59.58
N ASP A 119 39.73 11.38 60.57
CA ASP A 119 39.52 12.01 61.86
C ASP A 119 39.63 11.01 63.01
N ARG A 120 40.29 11.45 64.08
CA ARG A 120 40.43 10.75 65.36
C ARG A 120 39.17 11.01 66.18
N ARG A 121 38.65 9.99 66.88
CA ARG A 121 38.24 10.13 68.29
C ARG A 121 37.94 8.79 68.95
N HIS A 122 38.46 8.70 70.18
CA HIS A 122 38.19 7.76 71.26
C HIS A 122 36.76 7.22 71.32
N SER A 123 36.59 5.96 71.75
CA SER A 123 36.18 5.61 73.14
C SER A 123 36.01 4.08 73.25
N ASP A 124 36.82 3.48 74.11
CA ASP A 124 36.49 2.55 75.19
C ASP A 124 35.40 1.47 74.96
N LEU A 125 35.79 0.20 75.06
CA LEU A 125 35.32 -0.67 76.15
C LEU A 125 36.13 -1.97 76.24
N GLU A 126 36.68 -2.14 77.43
CA GLU A 126 37.29 -3.33 78.02
C GLU A 126 36.45 -4.60 77.81
N GLU A 127 37.12 -5.75 77.58
CA GLU A 127 36.94 -6.93 78.44
C GLU A 127 38.16 -7.87 78.40
N ASN A 128 39.07 -7.61 79.33
CA ASN A 128 39.82 -8.52 80.20
C ASN A 128 39.81 -10.06 80.03
N VAL A 129 41.05 -10.63 80.11
CA VAL A 129 41.51 -11.79 80.95
C VAL A 129 41.53 -13.21 80.29
N PRO A 130 42.54 -14.11 80.56
CA PRO A 130 44.01 -13.97 80.66
C PRO A 130 44.86 -15.20 80.17
N THR A 131 46.19 -15.04 80.09
CA THR A 131 47.30 -16.03 80.32
C THR A 131 47.41 -17.37 79.53
N ASP A 132 48.42 -17.42 78.63
CA ASP A 132 49.70 -18.21 78.68
C ASP A 132 49.72 -19.71 79.09
N PRO A 133 50.82 -20.47 78.83
CA PRO A 133 51.67 -20.62 77.65
C PRO A 133 51.84 -22.11 77.25
N LYS A 134 52.45 -22.42 76.10
CA LYS A 134 53.51 -23.45 75.94
C LYS A 134 53.85 -23.76 74.48
N GLU A 135 55.06 -23.40 74.12
CA GLU A 135 55.93 -24.11 73.17
C GLU A 135 56.12 -25.58 73.63
N PRO A 136 56.37 -26.54 72.71
CA PRO A 136 57.73 -26.66 72.19
C PRO A 136 57.87 -27.08 70.71
N ASP A 137 58.98 -26.59 70.19
CA ASP A 137 59.89 -27.07 69.14
C ASP A 137 59.97 -28.60 68.96
N LEU A 138 59.97 -29.07 67.70
CA LEU A 138 61.12 -29.79 67.10
C LEU A 138 60.80 -30.31 65.68
N SER A 139 61.63 -29.87 64.71
CA SER A 139 62.29 -30.70 63.68
C SER A 139 61.40 -31.43 62.62
N GLN A 140 61.74 -31.67 61.36
CA GLN A 140 62.90 -31.46 60.49
C GLN A 140 62.50 -32.09 59.11
N ILE A 141 63.01 -31.51 57.99
CA ILE A 141 63.26 -32.18 56.67
C ILE A 141 62.03 -32.39 55.73
N PRO A 142 62.14 -32.30 54.37
CA PRO A 142 63.02 -31.53 53.46
C PRO A 142 62.26 -30.75 52.35
N GLN A 143 62.81 -29.63 51.86
CA GLN A 143 62.68 -29.24 50.43
C GLN A 143 63.62 -30.16 49.61
N PRO A 144 63.34 -30.57 48.33
CA PRO A 144 62.89 -29.68 47.25
C PRO A 144 62.06 -30.33 46.10
N SER A 145 61.32 -29.52 45.34
CA SER A 145 61.40 -29.57 43.86
C SER A 145 60.82 -28.30 43.27
N GLU A 146 61.65 -27.56 42.54
CA GLU A 146 61.24 -26.43 41.71
C GLU A 146 60.09 -26.83 40.78
N ASN A 147 58.90 -26.28 41.04
CA ASN A 147 57.85 -26.24 40.03
C ASN A 147 58.05 -24.99 39.16
N PRO A 148 58.02 -25.12 37.82
CA PRO A 148 58.31 -24.03 36.91
C PRO A 148 57.29 -22.91 37.11
N LYS A 149 57.77 -21.69 37.41
CA LYS A 149 56.97 -20.47 37.41
C LYS A 149 56.27 -20.34 36.05
N PRO A 150 54.92 -20.40 35.97
CA PRO A 150 54.24 -20.02 34.75
C PRO A 150 54.41 -18.51 34.58
N SER A 151 55.12 -18.09 33.54
CA SER A 151 55.18 -16.69 33.11
C SER A 151 53.78 -16.24 32.66
N ARG A 152 52.95 -15.78 33.61
CA ARG A 152 51.63 -15.23 33.36
C ARG A 152 51.76 -13.80 32.80
N ARG A 153 51.74 -13.71 31.48
CA ARG A 153 51.46 -12.47 30.75
C ARG A 153 50.04 -12.01 31.12
N ASN A 154 49.91 -10.89 31.81
CA ASN A 154 48.66 -10.13 31.90
C ASN A 154 48.31 -9.62 30.49
N LYS A 155 47.65 -10.46 29.70
CA LYS A 155 47.04 -10.04 28.44
C LYS A 155 45.80 -9.25 28.81
N LYS A 156 45.85 -7.93 28.58
CA LYS A 156 44.64 -7.09 28.46
C LYS A 156 43.61 -7.84 27.59
N PRO A 157 42.30 -7.77 27.90
CA PRO A 157 41.26 -8.39 27.08
C PRO A 157 41.52 -8.03 25.63
N GLY A 158 41.84 -9.04 24.82
CA GLY A 158 42.35 -8.82 23.47
C GLY A 158 41.28 -8.13 22.65
N ALA A 159 41.66 -7.08 21.91
CA ALA A 159 40.79 -6.37 20.97
C ALA A 159 39.98 -7.30 20.04
N GLY A 160 40.49 -8.52 19.79
CA GLY A 160 39.79 -9.57 19.05
C GLY A 160 38.46 -10.01 19.69
N ASN A 161 38.32 -10.06 21.01
CA ASN A 161 37.05 -10.46 21.65
C ASN A 161 35.97 -9.38 21.50
N LEU A 162 36.38 -8.10 21.56
CA LEU A 162 35.50 -6.98 21.29
C LEU A 162 35.01 -6.99 19.84
N TRP A 163 35.91 -7.21 18.88
CA TRP A 163 35.56 -7.23 17.46
C TRP A 163 34.55 -8.34 17.12
N TRP A 164 34.70 -9.51 17.75
CA TRP A 164 33.74 -10.59 17.61
C TRP A 164 32.38 -10.31 18.27
N GLY A 165 32.36 -9.66 19.43
CA GLY A 165 31.12 -9.18 20.05
C GLY A 165 30.38 -8.19 19.15
N ILE A 166 31.11 -7.25 18.54
CA ILE A 166 30.57 -6.30 17.56
C ILE A 166 30.02 -7.05 16.33
N LEU A 167 30.74 -8.05 15.81
CA LEU A 167 30.26 -8.85 14.68
C LEU A 167 28.93 -9.54 14.99
N PHE A 168 28.81 -10.21 16.14
CA PHE A 168 27.56 -10.87 16.53
C PHE A 168 26.43 -9.88 16.80
N PHE A 169 26.74 -8.74 17.40
CA PHE A 169 25.79 -7.64 17.53
C PHE A 169 25.26 -7.20 16.16
N LEU A 170 26.14 -6.98 15.17
CA LEU A 170 25.74 -6.58 13.82
C LEU A 170 24.89 -7.65 13.11
N ILE A 171 25.24 -8.93 13.25
CA ILE A 171 24.44 -10.03 12.69
C ILE A 171 23.06 -10.10 13.34
N ALA A 172 22.99 -10.02 14.66
CA ALA A 172 21.71 -10.03 15.41
C ALA A 172 20.84 -8.82 15.06
N LEU A 173 21.45 -7.63 14.98
CA LEU A 173 20.81 -6.39 14.56
C LEU A 173 20.28 -6.50 13.12
N ALA A 174 21.09 -7.00 12.19
CA ALA A 174 20.69 -7.19 10.79
C ALA A 174 19.52 -8.18 10.66
N MET A 175 19.52 -9.26 11.43
CA MET A 175 18.42 -10.23 11.46
C MET A 175 17.14 -9.65 12.07
N TRP A 176 17.25 -8.90 13.15
CA TRP A 176 16.10 -8.22 13.76
C TRP A 176 15.52 -7.14 12.84
N ALA A 177 16.38 -6.27 12.28
CA ALA A 177 15.96 -5.22 11.36
C ALA A 177 15.39 -5.82 10.07
N GLY A 178 16.04 -6.85 9.53
CA GLY A 178 15.59 -7.59 8.36
C GLY A 178 14.21 -8.22 8.56
N ASN A 179 13.95 -8.81 9.72
CA ASN A 179 12.64 -9.40 10.03
C ASN A 179 11.52 -8.36 10.00
N ASN A 180 11.71 -7.22 10.66
CA ASN A 180 10.74 -6.14 10.68
C ASN A 180 10.55 -5.51 9.30
N ALA A 181 11.65 -5.22 8.59
CA ALA A 181 11.61 -4.60 7.27
C ALA A 181 10.97 -5.52 6.23
N ALA A 182 11.33 -6.82 6.22
CA ALA A 182 10.77 -7.79 5.30
C ALA A 182 9.27 -8.02 5.54
N GLY A 183 8.82 -8.04 6.80
CA GLY A 183 7.39 -8.17 7.12
C GLY A 183 6.55 -7.05 6.49
N ILE A 184 7.06 -5.81 6.51
CA ILE A 184 6.38 -4.65 5.92
C ILE A 184 6.51 -4.65 4.39
N LEU A 185 7.73 -4.79 3.86
CA LEU A 185 8.00 -4.70 2.43
C LEU A 185 7.33 -5.83 1.65
N VAL A 186 7.42 -7.07 2.13
CA VAL A 186 6.82 -8.21 1.44
C VAL A 186 5.30 -8.15 1.52
N ALA A 187 4.71 -7.66 2.62
CA ALA A 187 3.27 -7.44 2.68
C ALA A 187 2.81 -6.39 1.65
N GLY A 188 3.56 -5.30 1.52
CA GLY A 188 3.30 -4.26 0.51
C GLY A 188 3.45 -4.76 -0.92
N GLU A 189 4.51 -5.52 -1.20
CA GLU A 189 4.76 -6.10 -2.53
C GLU A 189 3.80 -7.26 -2.86
N LEU A 190 3.31 -7.97 -1.84
CA LEU A 190 2.32 -9.02 -1.99
C LEU A 190 0.98 -8.44 -2.44
N LEU A 191 0.51 -7.35 -1.82
CA LEU A 191 -0.71 -6.64 -2.21
C LEU A 191 -0.41 -5.56 -3.26
N MET A 192 -0.36 -5.96 -4.53
CA MET A 192 0.03 -5.09 -5.65
C MET A 192 -1.01 -4.01 -5.97
N GLY A 193 -2.26 -4.20 -5.58
CA GLY A 193 -3.32 -3.24 -5.87
C GLY A 193 -4.71 -3.81 -5.65
N ASN A 194 -5.69 -3.15 -6.27
CA ASN A 194 -7.11 -3.49 -6.15
C ASN A 194 -7.75 -3.60 -7.55
N VAL A 195 -7.18 -4.46 -8.38
CA VAL A 195 -7.63 -4.74 -9.74
C VAL A 195 -7.98 -6.22 -9.93
N ALA A 196 -8.99 -6.50 -10.74
CA ALA A 196 -9.36 -7.86 -11.10
C ALA A 196 -9.81 -7.92 -12.57
N PRO A 197 -9.58 -9.04 -13.26
CA PRO A 197 -10.19 -9.27 -14.56
C PRO A 197 -11.72 -9.38 -14.43
N PRO A 198 -12.47 -8.85 -15.40
CA PRO A 198 -13.93 -8.94 -15.38
C PRO A 198 -14.38 -10.38 -15.69
N ALA A 199 -15.55 -10.75 -15.17
CA ALA A 199 -16.27 -11.93 -15.63
C ALA A 199 -16.71 -11.70 -17.07
N LYS A 200 -16.39 -12.63 -17.98
CA LYS A 200 -16.65 -12.45 -19.40
C LYS A 200 -18.13 -12.20 -19.72
N ASP A 201 -19.04 -12.88 -19.00
CA ASP A 201 -20.48 -12.79 -19.25
C ASP A 201 -21.12 -11.50 -18.70
N THR A 202 -20.37 -10.67 -17.97
CA THR A 202 -20.82 -9.35 -17.54
C THR A 202 -20.39 -8.24 -18.49
N ILE A 203 -19.58 -8.54 -19.50
CA ILE A 203 -19.18 -7.59 -20.54
C ILE A 203 -20.33 -7.46 -21.52
N PHE A 204 -20.86 -6.26 -21.66
CA PHE A 204 -21.87 -5.90 -22.62
C PHE A 204 -21.43 -4.67 -23.42
N TYR A 205 -21.58 -4.72 -24.74
CA TYR A 205 -21.40 -3.53 -25.57
C TYR A 205 -22.42 -3.52 -26.70
N PRO A 206 -23.16 -2.41 -26.91
CA PRO A 206 -24.20 -2.37 -27.93
C PRO A 206 -23.61 -2.41 -29.35
N ASP A 207 -24.32 -3.05 -30.29
CA ASP A 207 -24.01 -2.98 -31.72
C ASP A 207 -24.31 -1.57 -32.29
N VAL A 208 -23.36 -0.64 -32.11
CA VAL A 208 -23.50 0.79 -32.46
C VAL A 208 -23.99 1.04 -33.89
N PRO A 209 -23.47 0.37 -34.95
CA PRO A 209 -23.98 0.50 -36.31
C PRO A 209 -25.48 0.22 -36.46
N LYS A 210 -26.03 -0.72 -35.68
CA LYS A 210 -27.46 -1.04 -35.70
C LYS A 210 -28.31 0.08 -35.11
N TYR A 211 -27.82 0.77 -34.09
CA TYR A 211 -28.53 1.83 -33.37
C TYR A 211 -28.22 3.25 -33.87
N SER A 212 -27.33 3.39 -34.86
CA SER A 212 -26.98 4.70 -35.46
C SER A 212 -27.73 4.99 -36.76
N ARG A 213 -28.84 4.28 -37.02
CA ARG A 213 -29.63 4.45 -38.25
C ARG A 213 -30.51 5.69 -38.16
N SER A 214 -30.74 6.32 -39.31
CA SER A 214 -31.50 7.58 -39.42
C SER A 214 -33.02 7.38 -39.61
N ASP A 215 -33.50 6.13 -39.64
CA ASP A 215 -34.87 5.76 -39.99
C ASP A 215 -35.86 5.81 -38.81
N ASP A 216 -35.40 6.07 -37.59
CA ASP A 216 -36.21 6.00 -36.37
C ASP A 216 -36.39 7.33 -35.62
N ASN A 217 -36.22 8.45 -36.32
CA ASN A 217 -36.27 9.81 -35.76
C ASN A 217 -35.26 10.05 -34.61
N GLY A 218 -34.16 9.28 -34.55
CA GLY A 218 -33.11 9.43 -33.54
C GLY A 218 -33.38 8.70 -32.22
N ALA A 219 -34.43 7.89 -32.14
CA ALA A 219 -34.78 7.15 -30.93
C ALA A 219 -33.67 6.16 -30.51
N SER A 220 -33.04 5.47 -31.46
CA SER A 220 -31.95 4.52 -31.19
C SER A 220 -30.68 5.22 -30.74
N LEU A 221 -30.39 6.40 -31.29
CA LEU A 221 -29.26 7.22 -30.84
C LEU A 221 -29.51 7.71 -29.40
N ALA A 222 -30.72 8.20 -29.10
CA ALA A 222 -31.10 8.57 -27.74
C ALA A 222 -31.02 7.38 -26.77
N LYS A 223 -31.38 6.17 -27.22
CA LYS A 223 -31.24 4.94 -26.43
C LYS A 223 -29.77 4.63 -26.13
N LEU A 224 -28.87 4.84 -27.11
CA LEU A 224 -27.42 4.68 -26.93
C LEU A 224 -26.83 5.72 -25.96
N ASP A 225 -27.25 6.98 -26.09
CA ASP A 225 -26.82 8.04 -25.18
C ASP A 225 -27.32 7.79 -23.75
N SER A 226 -28.56 7.32 -23.59
CA SER A 226 -29.14 6.93 -22.30
C SER A 226 -28.38 5.77 -21.64
N LEU A 227 -27.94 4.78 -22.41
CA LEU A 227 -27.09 3.68 -21.90
C LEU A 227 -25.77 4.21 -21.33
N LYS A 228 -25.20 5.26 -21.95
CA LYS A 228 -23.91 5.85 -21.55
C LYS A 228 -24.05 6.88 -20.44
N ALA A 229 -25.25 7.41 -20.19
CA ALA A 229 -25.49 8.46 -19.20
C ALA A 229 -24.95 8.13 -17.79
N PRO A 230 -25.13 6.92 -17.22
CA PRO A 230 -24.57 6.59 -15.91
C PRO A 230 -23.02 6.61 -15.88
N SER A 231 -22.35 6.17 -16.95
CA SER A 231 -20.89 6.28 -17.08
C SER A 231 -20.45 7.75 -17.13
N ALA A 232 -21.13 8.56 -17.95
CA ALA A 232 -20.81 9.97 -18.09
C ALA A 232 -20.96 10.72 -16.76
N LEU A 233 -22.07 10.53 -16.05
CA LEU A 233 -22.30 11.12 -14.75
C LEU A 233 -21.31 10.63 -13.69
N ARG A 234 -20.88 9.36 -13.75
CA ARG A 234 -19.82 8.83 -12.87
C ARG A 234 -18.48 9.49 -13.14
N ALA A 235 -18.11 9.68 -14.40
CA ALA A 235 -16.86 10.36 -14.76
C ALA A 235 -16.87 11.82 -14.27
N ILE A 236 -17.99 12.53 -14.44
CA ILE A 236 -18.21 13.88 -13.92
C ILE A 236 -18.18 13.92 -12.38
N GLY A 237 -18.83 12.97 -11.70
CA GLY A 237 -18.79 12.89 -10.24
C GLY A 237 -17.38 12.60 -9.71
N SER A 238 -16.60 11.81 -10.43
CA SER A 238 -15.23 11.44 -10.04
C SER A 238 -14.29 12.64 -10.06
N ILE A 239 -14.46 13.58 -10.99
CA ILE A 239 -13.63 14.79 -11.05
C ILE A 239 -13.98 15.78 -9.93
N GLU A 240 -15.26 15.93 -9.55
CA GLU A 240 -15.62 16.82 -8.44
C GLU A 240 -15.04 16.35 -7.10
N ALA A 241 -14.82 15.04 -6.95
CA ALA A 241 -14.33 14.45 -5.72
C ALA A 241 -12.80 14.17 -5.72
N SER A 242 -12.13 14.20 -6.89
CA SER A 242 -10.69 13.88 -7.05
C SER A 242 -9.94 14.87 -7.95
N ASP A 243 -10.41 16.11 -8.08
CA ASP A 243 -9.91 17.12 -9.04
C ASP A 243 -8.36 17.20 -9.08
N VAL A 244 -7.71 17.20 -7.91
CA VAL A 244 -6.25 17.35 -7.79
C VAL A 244 -5.44 16.22 -8.46
N THR A 245 -5.94 14.98 -8.46
CA THR A 245 -5.21 13.84 -9.05
C THR A 245 -5.43 13.77 -10.56
N VAL A 246 -6.66 14.04 -11.01
CA VAL A 246 -7.02 14.03 -12.44
C VAL A 246 -6.39 15.23 -13.15
N ARG A 247 -6.35 16.41 -12.53
CA ARG A 247 -5.77 17.62 -13.13
C ARG A 247 -4.29 17.48 -13.47
N LYS A 248 -3.54 16.60 -12.78
CA LYS A 248 -2.13 16.30 -13.11
C LYS A 248 -1.96 15.46 -14.39
N ARG A 249 -3.03 14.84 -14.89
CA ARG A 249 -3.03 13.96 -16.07
C ARG A 249 -3.47 14.67 -17.34
N VAL A 250 -4.01 15.87 -17.22
CA VAL A 250 -4.57 16.66 -18.31
C VAL A 250 -3.93 18.03 -18.28
N ASN A 251 -3.30 18.43 -19.37
CA ASN A 251 -2.78 19.77 -19.53
C ASN A 251 -3.87 20.63 -20.19
N ILE A 252 -4.19 21.77 -19.57
CA ILE A 252 -5.18 22.73 -20.07
C ILE A 252 -4.58 24.12 -19.95
N VAL A 253 -4.49 24.83 -21.08
CA VAL A 253 -3.81 26.13 -21.19
C VAL A 253 -4.75 27.17 -21.77
N GLY A 254 -4.71 28.39 -21.24
CA GLY A 254 -5.47 29.52 -21.76
C GLY A 254 -4.95 30.01 -23.11
N ILE A 255 -5.85 30.23 -24.06
CA ILE A 255 -5.54 30.88 -25.34
C ILE A 255 -5.75 32.39 -25.17
N PRO A 256 -4.76 33.24 -25.50
CA PRO A 256 -4.93 34.68 -25.43
C PRO A 256 -6.03 35.16 -26.40
N LYS A 257 -6.68 36.27 -26.05
CA LYS A 257 -7.69 36.91 -26.90
C LYS A 257 -7.03 37.36 -28.22
N PRO A 258 -7.60 36.99 -29.40
CA PRO A 258 -7.12 37.49 -30.68
C PRO A 258 -7.24 39.01 -30.75
N SER A 259 -6.23 39.68 -31.33
CA SER A 259 -6.20 41.15 -31.44
C SER A 259 -7.32 41.74 -32.32
N GLU A 260 -7.90 40.91 -33.20
CA GLU A 260 -8.97 41.28 -34.13
C GLU A 260 -10.35 41.33 -33.48
N LEU A 261 -10.51 40.77 -32.27
CA LEU A 261 -11.79 40.69 -31.58
C LEU A 261 -12.09 42.01 -30.85
N GLN A 262 -13.31 42.55 -30.98
CA GLN A 262 -13.70 43.81 -30.35
C GLN A 262 -13.49 43.77 -28.83
N GLU A 263 -13.02 44.86 -28.22
CA GLU A 263 -12.75 44.92 -26.77
C GLU A 263 -14.00 44.57 -25.93
N SER A 264 -15.19 44.91 -26.42
CA SER A 264 -16.47 44.69 -25.73
C SER A 264 -16.95 43.23 -25.71
N GLU A 265 -16.37 42.34 -26.52
CA GLU A 265 -16.78 40.93 -26.58
C GLU A 265 -15.98 40.09 -25.57
N PRO A 266 -16.63 39.44 -24.59
CA PRO A 266 -15.95 38.51 -23.68
C PRO A 266 -15.33 37.34 -24.47
N TRP A 267 -14.07 37.02 -24.20
CA TRP A 267 -13.36 35.94 -24.87
C TRP A 267 -13.02 34.83 -23.90
N ALA A 268 -13.20 33.59 -24.33
CA ALA A 268 -12.61 32.45 -23.66
C ALA A 268 -12.05 31.46 -24.69
N GLY A 269 -10.81 31.04 -24.48
CA GLY A 269 -10.18 29.99 -25.29
C GLY A 269 -9.30 29.09 -24.43
N ARG A 270 -9.32 27.79 -24.71
CA ARG A 270 -8.55 26.76 -24.01
C ARG A 270 -8.00 25.74 -25.00
N ASP A 271 -6.69 25.49 -24.91
CA ASP A 271 -6.04 24.33 -25.51
C ASP A 271 -5.96 23.24 -24.45
N TYR A 272 -6.12 21.99 -24.86
CA TYR A 272 -5.98 20.84 -23.96
C TYR A 272 -5.31 19.66 -24.63
N ASP A 273 -4.56 18.90 -23.84
CA ASP A 273 -4.01 17.62 -24.24
C ASP A 273 -3.88 16.63 -23.08
N TYR A 274 -4.06 15.36 -23.39
CA TYR A 274 -3.90 14.28 -22.43
C TYR A 274 -3.56 12.96 -23.11
N ASN A 275 -2.93 12.08 -22.34
CA ASN A 275 -2.62 10.72 -22.75
C ASN A 275 -3.37 9.72 -21.87
N VAL A 276 -3.85 8.64 -22.48
CA VAL A 276 -4.46 7.50 -21.78
C VAL A 276 -3.74 6.25 -22.20
N THR A 277 -3.04 5.62 -21.26
CA THR A 277 -2.24 4.42 -21.53
C THR A 277 -3.09 3.15 -21.46
N GLY A 278 -2.55 2.05 -21.99
CA GLY A 278 -3.16 0.73 -21.88
C GLY A 278 -3.24 0.29 -20.42
N VAL A 279 -2.29 0.71 -19.58
CA VAL A 279 -2.37 0.52 -18.12
C VAL A 279 -3.58 1.26 -17.54
N ASP A 280 -3.79 2.53 -17.94
CA ASP A 280 -4.95 3.33 -17.48
C ASP A 280 -6.28 2.68 -17.89
N MET A 281 -6.34 2.07 -19.09
CA MET A 281 -7.50 1.32 -19.59
C MET A 281 -7.61 -0.11 -19.02
N GLY A 282 -6.60 -0.58 -18.29
CA GLY A 282 -6.55 -1.93 -17.73
C GLY A 282 -6.18 -3.03 -18.73
N LEU A 283 -5.62 -2.73 -19.90
CA LEU A 283 -5.25 -3.71 -20.93
C LEU A 283 -4.09 -4.61 -20.48
N GLN A 284 -4.31 -5.93 -20.42
CA GLN A 284 -3.30 -6.87 -19.90
C GLN A 284 -2.14 -7.13 -20.90
N ASN A 285 -2.43 -7.17 -22.20
CA ASN A 285 -1.47 -7.61 -23.22
C ASN A 285 -0.69 -6.46 -23.88
N VAL A 286 -1.24 -5.25 -23.85
CA VAL A 286 -0.70 -4.08 -24.57
C VAL A 286 -0.64 -2.85 -23.65
N PRO A 287 0.06 -2.93 -22.50
CA PRO A 287 0.08 -1.84 -21.50
C PRO A 287 0.66 -0.53 -22.05
N LYS A 288 1.53 -0.61 -23.07
CA LYS A 288 2.18 0.55 -23.73
C LYS A 288 1.33 1.23 -24.80
N LEU A 289 0.17 0.68 -25.17
CA LEU A 289 -0.74 1.35 -26.10
C LEU A 289 -1.14 2.70 -25.49
N THR A 290 -1.08 3.79 -26.23
CA THR A 290 -1.44 5.11 -25.70
C THR A 290 -2.39 5.82 -26.66
N LEU A 291 -3.52 6.29 -26.14
CA LEU A 291 -4.37 7.25 -26.83
C LEU A 291 -3.85 8.65 -26.52
N GLN A 292 -3.45 9.38 -27.55
CA GLN A 292 -3.03 10.78 -27.47
C GLN A 292 -4.17 11.66 -27.97
N VAL A 293 -4.63 12.58 -27.11
CA VAL A 293 -5.69 13.52 -27.44
C VAL A 293 -5.14 14.93 -27.36
N LYS A 294 -5.39 15.74 -28.39
CA LYS A 294 -5.14 17.19 -28.39
C LYS A 294 -6.34 17.90 -28.96
N GLY A 295 -6.78 18.96 -28.32
CA GLY A 295 -7.87 19.78 -28.83
C GLY A 295 -7.75 21.22 -28.38
N SER A 296 -8.66 22.03 -28.91
CA SER A 296 -8.76 23.45 -28.65
C SER A 296 -10.21 23.86 -28.75
N CYS A 297 -10.63 24.80 -27.92
CA CYS A 297 -11.96 25.39 -27.92
C CYS A 297 -11.84 26.89 -27.71
N HIS A 298 -12.61 27.68 -28.45
CA HIS A 298 -12.71 29.12 -28.23
C HIS A 298 -14.07 29.67 -28.59
N THR A 299 -14.43 30.81 -28.01
CA THR A 299 -15.68 31.52 -28.32
C THR A 299 -15.66 32.10 -29.73
N ASP A 300 -16.71 31.86 -30.51
CA ASP A 300 -16.89 32.39 -31.86
C ASP A 300 -18.23 33.14 -31.96
N TYR A 301 -18.13 34.44 -32.23
CA TYR A 301 -19.27 35.34 -32.41
C TYR A 301 -19.74 35.42 -33.87
N THR A 302 -18.91 34.99 -34.82
CA THR A 302 -19.18 35.12 -36.26
C THR A 302 -20.27 34.17 -36.74
N TRP A 303 -20.55 33.10 -35.99
CA TRP A 303 -21.57 32.10 -36.34
C TRP A 303 -23.00 32.56 -36.04
N LEU A 304 -23.19 33.61 -35.25
CA LEU A 304 -24.52 34.14 -34.94
C LEU A 304 -25.07 34.88 -36.17
N VAL A 305 -26.19 34.39 -36.70
CA VAL A 305 -26.83 34.97 -37.90
C VAL A 305 -28.04 35.81 -37.54
N ASN A 306 -28.86 35.33 -36.61
CA ASN A 306 -30.09 36.02 -36.20
C ASN A 306 -30.36 35.78 -34.72
N SER A 307 -31.06 36.72 -34.08
CA SER A 307 -31.46 36.65 -32.68
C SER A 307 -32.90 37.17 -32.57
N THR A 308 -33.82 36.29 -32.21
CA THR A 308 -35.26 36.61 -32.08
C THR A 308 -35.65 36.72 -30.61
N ASN A 309 -36.94 36.77 -30.30
CA ASN A 309 -37.41 36.62 -28.90
C ASN A 309 -37.46 35.16 -28.45
N GLU A 310 -37.43 34.21 -29.37
CA GLU A 310 -37.53 32.77 -29.09
C GLU A 310 -36.17 32.09 -28.95
N GLY A 311 -35.12 32.65 -29.55
CA GLY A 311 -33.79 32.08 -29.50
C GLY A 311 -32.77 32.76 -30.41
N ASP A 312 -31.55 32.28 -30.31
CA ASP A 312 -30.44 32.66 -31.18
C ASP A 312 -30.23 31.60 -32.27
N THR A 313 -30.04 32.04 -33.52
CA THR A 313 -29.83 31.18 -34.68
C THR A 313 -28.40 31.30 -35.19
N TYR A 314 -27.72 30.16 -35.32
CA TYR A 314 -26.32 30.03 -35.70
C TYR A 314 -26.16 29.28 -37.02
N LYS A 315 -25.18 29.67 -37.85
CA LYS A 315 -24.69 28.89 -38.99
C LYS A 315 -23.30 28.38 -38.66
N LEU A 316 -23.21 27.07 -38.40
CA LEU A 316 -21.99 26.42 -37.94
C LEU A 316 -21.14 25.96 -39.11
N PHE A 317 -19.81 26.00 -38.96
CA PHE A 317 -18.84 25.45 -39.92
C PHE A 317 -18.97 26.00 -41.35
N GLY A 318 -19.50 27.23 -41.52
CA GLY A 318 -19.74 27.83 -42.83
C GLY A 318 -20.81 27.11 -43.67
N LYS A 319 -21.64 26.26 -43.06
CA LYS A 319 -22.71 25.51 -43.76
C LYS A 319 -24.02 26.30 -43.77
N ASP A 320 -24.87 25.99 -44.76
CA ASP A 320 -26.19 26.63 -44.90
C ASP A 320 -27.20 26.20 -43.82
N ARG A 321 -26.95 25.07 -43.15
CA ARG A 321 -27.82 24.58 -42.08
C ARG A 321 -27.74 25.49 -40.86
N SER A 322 -28.89 26.03 -40.47
CA SER A 322 -29.05 26.84 -39.27
C SER A 322 -29.43 26.00 -38.05
N TYR A 323 -28.90 26.36 -36.89
CA TYR A 323 -29.19 25.75 -35.60
C TYR A 323 -29.73 26.82 -34.64
N THR A 324 -30.82 26.54 -33.94
CA THR A 324 -31.44 27.53 -33.04
C THR A 324 -31.29 27.08 -31.59
N ALA A 325 -30.58 27.89 -30.78
CA ALA A 325 -30.58 27.76 -29.34
C ALA A 325 -31.78 28.54 -28.79
N LYS A 326 -32.80 27.81 -28.34
CA LYS A 326 -34.01 28.43 -27.78
C LYS A 326 -33.68 29.10 -26.45
N PHE A 327 -34.23 30.30 -26.25
CA PHE A 327 -34.22 30.93 -24.95
C PHE A 327 -35.17 30.20 -24.02
N GLN A 328 -34.78 30.17 -22.76
CA GLN A 328 -35.61 29.62 -21.69
C GLN A 328 -35.84 30.74 -20.68
N PRO A 329 -36.73 31.72 -21.00
CA PRO A 329 -37.20 32.64 -19.98
C PRO A 329 -38.00 31.88 -18.92
N ASP A 330 -38.59 30.74 -19.31
CA ASP A 330 -39.30 29.85 -18.43
C ASP A 330 -38.32 29.04 -17.59
N VAL A 331 -38.58 29.14 -16.31
CA VAL A 331 -37.79 28.79 -15.13
C VAL A 331 -37.70 27.25 -14.95
N ASN A 332 -37.70 26.48 -16.03
CA ASN A 332 -38.01 25.04 -16.01
C ASN A 332 -36.81 24.12 -16.26
N PHE A 333 -35.69 24.64 -16.75
CA PHE A 333 -34.50 23.84 -17.01
C PHE A 333 -33.22 24.59 -16.60
N PRO A 334 -32.20 23.86 -16.13
CA PRO A 334 -30.89 24.44 -15.86
C PRO A 334 -30.16 24.76 -17.19
N PRO A 335 -29.03 25.50 -17.14
CA PRO A 335 -28.11 25.60 -18.27
C PRO A 335 -27.77 24.24 -18.90
N MET A 336 -27.89 24.15 -20.20
CA MET A 336 -27.60 22.99 -21.05
C MET A 336 -26.73 23.39 -22.22
N VAL A 337 -25.98 22.42 -22.73
CA VAL A 337 -25.16 22.56 -23.92
C VAL A 337 -25.63 21.58 -24.99
N THR A 338 -25.81 22.08 -26.21
CA THR A 338 -26.04 21.29 -27.41
C THR A 338 -24.74 21.22 -28.21
N VAL A 339 -24.34 20.02 -28.62
CA VAL A 339 -23.06 19.81 -29.30
C VAL A 339 -23.28 19.25 -30.71
N GLU A 340 -22.76 19.97 -31.70
CA GLU A 340 -22.83 19.63 -33.11
C GLU A 340 -21.44 19.28 -33.63
N VAL A 341 -21.34 18.23 -34.45
CA VAL A 341 -20.04 17.75 -34.97
C VAL A 341 -20.01 17.96 -36.47
N ASP A 342 -18.86 18.41 -36.98
CA ASP A 342 -18.62 18.45 -38.42
C ASP A 342 -18.23 17.07 -38.96
N VAL A 343 -19.25 16.29 -39.35
CA VAL A 343 -19.10 14.91 -39.87
C VAL A 343 -18.31 14.86 -41.19
N ASN A 344 -18.24 15.97 -41.94
CA ASN A 344 -17.64 16.01 -43.27
C ASN A 344 -16.22 16.58 -43.27
N SER A 345 -15.63 16.82 -42.10
CA SER A 345 -14.25 17.28 -42.06
C SER A 345 -13.34 16.15 -42.51
N GLU A 346 -12.84 16.22 -43.75
CA GLU A 346 -11.79 15.33 -44.27
C GLU A 346 -10.44 15.55 -43.56
N THR A 347 -10.38 16.53 -42.64
CA THR A 347 -9.17 16.84 -41.91
C THR A 347 -8.97 15.84 -40.76
N GLU A 348 -7.70 15.66 -40.36
CA GLU A 348 -7.36 14.88 -39.16
C GLU A 348 -7.97 15.47 -37.87
N LYS A 349 -8.45 16.72 -37.93
CA LYS A 349 -9.10 17.44 -36.85
C LYS A 349 -10.61 17.28 -36.94
N THR A 350 -11.22 16.65 -35.95
CA THR A 350 -12.67 16.61 -35.86
C THR A 350 -13.16 17.92 -35.23
N ALA A 351 -13.74 18.79 -36.06
CA ALA A 351 -14.34 20.03 -35.59
C ALA A 351 -15.72 19.77 -34.96
N PHE A 352 -16.04 20.50 -33.91
CA PHE A 352 -17.34 20.47 -33.26
C PHE A 352 -17.66 21.82 -32.62
N ALA A 353 -18.95 22.06 -32.38
CA ALA A 353 -19.48 23.31 -31.90
C ALA A 353 -20.31 23.06 -30.64
N MET A 354 -20.15 23.90 -29.61
CA MET A 354 -21.00 23.86 -28.41
C MET A 354 -21.85 25.12 -28.30
N MET A 355 -23.16 24.93 -28.32
CA MET A 355 -24.16 25.99 -28.18
C MET A 355 -24.82 25.87 -26.81
N VAL A 356 -24.77 26.93 -26.02
CA VAL A 356 -25.39 26.98 -24.69
C VAL A 356 -26.78 27.63 -24.77
N ASN A 357 -27.74 27.13 -24.00
CA ASN A 357 -29.11 27.70 -23.92
C ASN A 357 -29.29 28.68 -22.74
N THR A 358 -28.28 29.48 -22.41
CA THR A 358 -28.34 30.37 -21.23
C THR A 358 -29.03 31.70 -21.49
N GLY A 359 -29.21 32.10 -22.75
CA GLY A 359 -29.84 33.38 -23.10
C GLY A 359 -31.25 33.50 -22.48
N GLY A 360 -31.45 34.57 -21.72
CA GLY A 360 -32.72 34.85 -21.05
C GLY A 360 -32.89 34.23 -19.66
N LEU A 361 -31.96 33.37 -19.18
CA LEU A 361 -32.02 32.84 -17.82
C LEU A 361 -31.86 33.94 -16.78
N PHE A 362 -32.66 33.86 -15.72
CA PHE A 362 -32.56 34.76 -14.58
C PHE A 362 -31.36 34.42 -13.69
N SER A 363 -30.75 35.46 -13.10
CA SER A 363 -29.65 35.31 -12.16
C SER A 363 -29.76 36.28 -10.99
N TYR A 364 -29.34 35.83 -9.80
CA TYR A 364 -29.27 36.66 -8.61
C TYR A 364 -27.92 37.38 -8.44
N THR A 365 -26.91 37.05 -9.25
CA THR A 365 -25.60 37.70 -9.29
C THR A 365 -25.31 38.24 -10.69
N SER A 366 -24.42 39.24 -10.79
CA SER A 366 -23.94 39.71 -12.09
C SER A 366 -22.84 38.78 -12.63
N GLY A 367 -22.97 38.33 -13.88
CA GLY A 367 -21.95 37.57 -14.60
C GLY A 367 -21.28 38.40 -15.70
N SER A 368 -19.98 38.16 -15.92
CA SER A 368 -19.18 38.79 -16.99
C SER A 368 -18.61 37.78 -18.00
N ASP A 369 -18.81 36.49 -17.75
CA ASP A 369 -18.35 35.40 -18.61
C ASP A 369 -19.11 35.36 -19.95
N ALA A 370 -18.48 34.92 -21.03
CA ALA A 370 -19.06 34.93 -22.37
C ALA A 370 -20.42 34.24 -22.47
N TRP A 371 -20.62 33.12 -21.78
CA TRP A 371 -21.89 32.38 -21.76
C TRP A 371 -22.89 32.86 -20.70
N TYR A 372 -22.38 33.47 -19.63
CA TYR A 372 -23.17 33.87 -18.46
C TYR A 372 -23.23 35.40 -18.27
N PHE A 373 -22.90 36.16 -19.31
CA PHE A 373 -22.90 37.61 -19.25
C PHE A 373 -24.31 38.13 -18.98
N THR A 374 -24.48 38.91 -17.92
CA THR A 374 -25.81 39.38 -17.49
C THR A 374 -26.04 40.87 -17.73
N GLU A 375 -27.31 41.26 -17.76
CA GLU A 375 -27.77 42.64 -17.64
C GLU A 375 -28.82 42.79 -16.53
N PRO A 376 -28.97 43.99 -15.93
CA PRO A 376 -29.97 44.21 -14.91
C PRO A 376 -31.38 44.16 -15.52
N THR A 377 -32.31 43.48 -14.86
CA THR A 377 -33.71 43.34 -15.34
C THR A 377 -34.57 44.56 -15.04
N GLY A 378 -34.15 45.40 -14.08
CA GLY A 378 -34.97 46.45 -13.49
C GLY A 378 -36.06 45.94 -12.52
N SER A 379 -36.19 44.62 -12.33
CA SER A 379 -37.10 44.01 -11.35
C SER A 379 -36.43 43.95 -9.97
N LYS A 380 -37.24 44.08 -8.91
CA LYS A 380 -36.80 43.91 -7.52
C LYS A 380 -36.67 42.44 -7.10
N GLU A 381 -37.33 41.52 -7.81
CA GLU A 381 -37.40 40.10 -7.43
C GLU A 381 -36.20 39.30 -7.95
N VAL A 382 -35.74 39.58 -9.17
CA VAL A 382 -34.52 38.97 -9.74
C VAL A 382 -33.69 40.05 -10.42
N ALA A 383 -32.51 40.33 -9.87
CA ALA A 383 -31.71 41.50 -10.24
C ALA A 383 -31.14 41.43 -11.66
N TYR A 384 -30.82 40.23 -12.17
CA TYR A 384 -30.08 40.06 -13.41
C TYR A 384 -30.73 39.02 -14.34
N GLN A 385 -30.48 39.19 -15.64
CA GLN A 385 -30.84 38.24 -16.68
C GLN A 385 -29.66 38.05 -17.63
N VAL A 386 -29.37 36.82 -18.01
CA VAL A 386 -28.31 36.51 -18.99
C VAL A 386 -28.69 37.11 -20.33
N ARG A 387 -27.78 37.92 -20.89
CA ARG A 387 -27.97 38.58 -22.18
C ARG A 387 -28.20 37.55 -23.28
N ARG A 388 -29.01 37.92 -24.26
CA ARG A 388 -29.13 37.19 -25.53
C ARG A 388 -27.82 37.22 -26.32
N LYS A 389 -27.74 36.50 -27.44
CA LYS A 389 -26.58 36.50 -28.35
C LYS A 389 -25.32 35.96 -27.68
N ARG A 390 -25.42 34.80 -27.04
CA ARG A 390 -24.26 34.14 -26.42
C ARG A 390 -23.39 33.50 -27.52
N PRO A 391 -22.05 33.58 -27.45
CA PRO A 391 -21.21 32.97 -28.48
C PRO A 391 -21.27 31.44 -28.43
N VAL A 392 -21.05 30.82 -29.58
CA VAL A 392 -20.83 29.37 -29.68
C VAL A 392 -19.36 29.10 -29.34
N LEU A 393 -19.04 27.93 -28.76
CA LEU A 393 -17.65 27.48 -28.76
C LEU A 393 -17.33 26.75 -30.06
N SER A 394 -16.36 27.26 -30.81
CA SER A 394 -15.72 26.59 -31.92
C SER A 394 -14.58 25.74 -31.40
N CYS A 395 -14.68 24.42 -31.58
CA CYS A 395 -13.72 23.46 -31.06
C CYS A 395 -13.20 22.52 -32.15
N TRP A 396 -12.02 21.96 -31.91
CA TRP A 396 -11.52 20.80 -32.66
C TRP A 396 -10.76 19.85 -31.74
N GLU A 397 -10.77 18.56 -32.08
CA GLU A 397 -9.99 17.52 -31.37
C GLU A 397 -9.32 16.57 -32.38
N THR A 398 -8.07 16.22 -32.10
CA THR A 398 -7.28 15.18 -32.76
C THR A 398 -7.06 14.05 -31.79
N ARG A 399 -7.14 12.82 -32.31
CA ARG A 399 -7.01 11.59 -31.53
C ARG A 399 -6.11 10.63 -32.30
N ARG A 400 -5.03 10.18 -31.68
CA ARG A 400 -4.07 9.28 -32.31
C ARG A 400 -3.73 8.14 -31.37
N TRP A 401 -3.59 6.95 -31.92
CA TRP A 401 -3.07 5.80 -31.18
C TRP A 401 -1.56 5.69 -31.40
N HIS A 402 -0.83 5.57 -30.31
CA HIS A 402 0.61 5.38 -30.27
C HIS A 402 0.95 4.00 -29.72
N LEU A 403 1.81 3.25 -30.44
CA LEU A 403 2.42 2.03 -29.94
C LEU A 403 3.79 1.82 -30.60
N ASN A 404 4.81 1.49 -29.80
CA ASN A 404 6.15 1.16 -30.26
C ASN A 404 6.76 2.22 -31.21
N GLY A 405 6.52 3.51 -30.95
CA GLY A 405 7.08 4.60 -31.76
C GLY A 405 6.29 4.92 -33.05
N LYS A 406 5.17 4.24 -33.31
CA LYS A 406 4.31 4.52 -34.47
C LYS A 406 2.98 5.12 -34.01
N ASP A 407 2.56 6.19 -34.69
CA ASP A 407 1.26 6.84 -34.51
C ASP A 407 0.32 6.54 -35.68
N VAL A 408 -0.94 6.24 -35.36
CA VAL A 408 -2.01 6.06 -36.35
C VAL A 408 -3.25 6.84 -35.94
N ALA A 409 -4.08 7.19 -36.92
CA ALA A 409 -5.40 7.75 -36.67
C ALA A 409 -6.34 6.72 -36.00
N THR A 410 -7.41 7.20 -35.37
CA THR A 410 -8.32 6.37 -34.57
C THR A 410 -8.94 5.20 -35.33
N ASP A 411 -9.29 5.40 -36.59
CA ASP A 411 -9.86 4.40 -37.50
C ASP A 411 -8.87 3.31 -37.91
N LYS A 412 -7.56 3.62 -37.87
CA LYS A 412 -6.45 2.76 -38.30
C LYS A 412 -5.73 2.05 -37.16
N LEU A 413 -6.34 1.94 -35.98
CA LEU A 413 -5.78 1.27 -34.80
C LEU A 413 -5.18 -0.12 -35.12
N GLU A 414 -5.86 -0.92 -35.94
CA GLU A 414 -5.44 -2.26 -36.35
C GLU A 414 -4.11 -2.32 -37.14
N THR A 415 -3.65 -1.18 -37.66
CA THR A 415 -2.41 -1.09 -38.45
C THR A 415 -1.16 -0.87 -37.60
N LEU A 416 -1.30 -0.80 -36.27
CA LEU A 416 -0.18 -0.64 -35.35
C LEU A 416 0.65 -1.94 -35.21
N PRO A 417 1.98 -1.87 -35.38
CA PRO A 417 2.84 -3.03 -35.26
C PRO A 417 2.91 -3.52 -33.81
N GLY A 418 2.66 -4.81 -33.62
CA GLY A 418 2.68 -5.45 -32.30
C GLY A 418 1.41 -5.25 -31.48
N LEU A 419 0.33 -4.71 -32.07
CA LEU A 419 -0.96 -4.65 -31.41
C LEU A 419 -1.55 -6.07 -31.28
N ASN A 420 -1.55 -6.59 -30.05
CA ASN A 420 -2.19 -7.87 -29.71
C ASN A 420 -3.46 -7.62 -28.88
N LEU A 421 -4.51 -7.16 -29.57
CA LEU A 421 -5.80 -6.83 -28.97
C LEU A 421 -6.92 -7.65 -29.64
N HIS A 422 -7.93 -8.05 -28.87
CA HIS A 422 -9.07 -8.78 -29.41
C HIS A 422 -9.86 -7.92 -30.40
N LYS A 423 -10.42 -8.52 -31.46
CA LYS A 423 -11.15 -7.78 -32.50
C LYS A 423 -12.31 -6.95 -31.94
N VAL A 424 -13.10 -7.51 -31.03
CA VAL A 424 -14.19 -6.81 -30.34
C VAL A 424 -13.69 -5.58 -29.58
N LEU A 425 -12.53 -5.66 -28.91
CA LEU A 425 -11.96 -4.51 -28.19
C LEU A 425 -11.49 -3.42 -29.17
N ILE A 426 -10.94 -3.80 -30.32
CA ILE A 426 -10.61 -2.86 -31.41
C ILE A 426 -11.89 -2.16 -31.90
N GLU A 427 -12.99 -2.91 -32.10
CA GLU A 427 -14.28 -2.34 -32.52
C GLU A 427 -14.86 -1.39 -31.46
N ILE A 428 -14.84 -1.76 -30.18
CA ILE A 428 -15.23 -0.89 -29.07
C ILE A 428 -14.42 0.42 -29.10
N PHE A 429 -13.10 0.35 -29.24
CA PHE A 429 -12.26 1.55 -29.33
C PHE A 429 -12.55 2.38 -30.57
N LYS A 430 -12.79 1.76 -31.73
CA LYS A 430 -13.19 2.48 -32.94
C LYS A 430 -14.47 3.28 -32.72
N PHE A 431 -15.48 2.69 -32.06
CA PHE A 431 -16.75 3.37 -31.80
C PHE A 431 -16.68 4.41 -30.68
N GLU A 432 -16.06 4.07 -29.54
CA GLU A 432 -15.98 4.98 -28.39
C GLU A 432 -15.11 6.21 -28.67
N PHE A 433 -14.12 6.06 -29.54
CA PHE A 433 -13.26 7.16 -29.96
C PHE A 433 -13.55 7.62 -31.39
N ALA A 434 -14.69 7.26 -31.99
CA ALA A 434 -15.12 7.80 -33.30
C ALA A 434 -15.42 9.30 -33.21
N LEU A 435 -16.05 9.73 -32.11
CA LEU A 435 -16.33 11.14 -31.80
C LEU A 435 -15.44 11.65 -30.65
N PRO A 436 -15.16 12.97 -30.60
CA PRO A 436 -14.41 13.54 -29.49
C PRO A 436 -15.06 13.17 -28.16
N ARG A 437 -14.26 12.79 -27.17
CA ARG A 437 -14.82 12.28 -25.90
C ARG A 437 -15.63 13.34 -25.20
N VAL A 438 -15.21 14.60 -25.31
CA VAL A 438 -15.95 15.78 -24.83
C VAL A 438 -17.37 15.81 -25.41
N VAL A 439 -17.54 15.56 -26.71
CA VAL A 439 -18.87 15.52 -27.36
C VAL A 439 -19.73 14.40 -26.80
N SER A 440 -19.19 13.17 -26.74
CA SER A 440 -19.94 12.00 -26.25
C SER A 440 -20.35 12.18 -24.79
N MET A 441 -19.48 12.77 -23.98
CA MET A 441 -19.71 13.08 -22.58
C MET A 441 -20.78 14.14 -22.40
N SER A 442 -20.74 15.24 -23.16
CA SER A 442 -21.75 16.29 -23.10
C SER A 442 -23.14 15.76 -23.46
N ARG A 443 -23.24 14.92 -24.50
CA ARG A 443 -24.53 14.31 -24.91
C ARG A 443 -25.07 13.35 -23.87
N ALA A 444 -24.24 12.41 -23.40
CA ALA A 444 -24.66 11.40 -22.43
C ALA A 444 -24.96 12.00 -21.05
N ALA A 445 -24.25 13.05 -20.61
CA ALA A 445 -24.51 13.70 -19.33
C ALA A 445 -25.74 14.63 -19.34
N GLY A 446 -26.20 15.08 -20.53
CA GLY A 446 -27.34 15.96 -20.67
C GLY A 446 -27.20 17.27 -19.87
N THR A 447 -28.18 17.56 -19.01
CA THR A 447 -28.16 18.74 -18.11
C THR A 447 -26.99 18.72 -17.12
N GLY A 448 -26.46 17.54 -16.78
CA GLY A 448 -25.32 17.41 -15.87
C GLY A 448 -23.97 17.75 -16.50
N ALA A 449 -23.91 17.98 -17.81
CA ALA A 449 -22.68 18.26 -18.53
C ALA A 449 -21.97 19.53 -18.03
N LEU A 450 -22.73 20.61 -17.80
CA LEU A 450 -22.18 21.90 -17.36
C LEU A 450 -22.08 21.94 -15.83
N LYS A 451 -20.94 22.41 -15.30
CA LYS A 451 -20.79 22.77 -13.87
C LYS A 451 -21.83 23.81 -13.49
N SER A 452 -22.03 24.79 -14.37
CA SER A 452 -22.96 25.91 -14.15
C SER A 452 -24.40 25.47 -13.90
N ALA A 453 -24.82 24.28 -14.36
CA ALA A 453 -26.12 23.69 -14.02
C ALA A 453 -26.26 23.39 -12.52
N THR A 454 -25.16 23.11 -11.82
CA THR A 454 -25.16 22.89 -10.35
C THR A 454 -25.35 24.18 -9.55
N PHE A 455 -25.14 25.34 -10.19
CA PHE A 455 -25.42 26.67 -9.63
C PHE A 455 -26.82 27.19 -9.98
N SER A 456 -27.69 26.33 -10.51
CA SER A 456 -29.11 26.60 -10.72
C SER A 456 -29.94 25.59 -9.93
N VAL A 457 -30.78 26.06 -9.01
CA VAL A 457 -31.50 25.20 -8.06
C VAL A 457 -32.99 25.15 -8.40
N ALA A 458 -33.55 23.94 -8.51
CA ALA A 458 -34.99 23.73 -8.69
C ALA A 458 -35.80 24.25 -7.47
N PRO A 459 -37.09 24.65 -7.65
CA PRO A 459 -37.88 24.55 -8.87
C PRO A 459 -37.65 25.70 -9.84
N SER A 460 -36.97 26.77 -9.41
CA SER A 460 -36.87 28.01 -10.18
C SER A 460 -35.58 28.17 -10.98
N PHE A 461 -34.66 27.20 -10.98
CA PHE A 461 -33.40 27.18 -11.76
C PHE A 461 -32.70 28.56 -11.91
N ILE A 462 -32.79 29.44 -10.89
CA ILE A 462 -32.20 30.77 -10.94
C ILE A 462 -30.70 30.58 -10.83
N LEU A 463 -29.97 31.10 -11.81
CA LEU A 463 -28.54 30.87 -11.94
C LEU A 463 -27.73 31.77 -11.01
N ASP A 464 -26.60 31.29 -10.51
CA ASP A 464 -25.50 32.14 -10.05
C ASP A 464 -24.55 32.45 -11.23
N ALA A 465 -24.80 33.53 -11.97
CA ALA A 465 -23.99 33.88 -13.13
C ALA A 465 -22.57 34.35 -12.75
N GLY A 466 -22.40 34.90 -11.54
CA GLY A 466 -21.09 35.29 -11.00
C GLY A 466 -20.20 34.10 -10.64
N SER A 467 -20.78 32.97 -10.24
CA SER A 467 -20.06 31.72 -9.96
C SER A 467 -19.89 30.81 -11.19
N SER A 468 -20.60 31.11 -12.29
CA SER A 468 -20.60 30.31 -13.53
C SER A 468 -19.54 30.79 -14.52
N SER A 469 -18.81 29.86 -15.15
CA SER A 469 -17.81 30.22 -16.17
C SER A 469 -17.65 29.14 -17.23
N ILE A 470 -17.58 29.57 -18.49
CA ILE A 470 -17.28 28.74 -19.66
C ILE A 470 -15.97 27.97 -19.49
N VAL A 471 -14.97 28.60 -18.86
CA VAL A 471 -13.67 27.98 -18.60
C VAL A 471 -13.84 26.77 -17.70
N THR A 472 -14.54 26.96 -16.58
CA THR A 472 -14.79 25.90 -15.60
C THR A 472 -15.61 24.77 -16.20
N ASP A 473 -16.58 25.08 -17.06
CA ASP A 473 -17.40 24.09 -17.76
C ASP A 473 -16.59 23.26 -18.78
N ILE A 474 -15.75 23.91 -19.60
CA ILE A 474 -14.87 23.22 -20.54
C ILE A 474 -13.86 22.35 -19.78
N GLU A 475 -13.20 22.91 -18.76
CA GLU A 475 -12.20 22.18 -17.98
C GLU A 475 -12.81 20.92 -17.34
N ARG A 476 -14.01 21.04 -16.77
CA ARG A 476 -14.78 19.92 -16.24
C ARG A 476 -15.02 18.85 -17.30
N LEU A 477 -15.49 19.23 -18.49
CA LEU A 477 -15.78 18.28 -19.56
C LEU A 477 -14.51 17.59 -20.10
N VAL A 478 -13.39 18.31 -20.21
CA VAL A 478 -12.11 17.74 -20.63
C VAL A 478 -11.57 16.76 -19.59
N LEU A 479 -11.60 17.12 -18.30
CA LEU A 479 -11.20 16.22 -17.21
C LEU A 479 -12.08 14.97 -17.16
N ALA A 480 -13.40 15.13 -17.28
CA ALA A 480 -14.34 14.02 -17.34
C ALA A 480 -14.11 13.15 -18.57
N SER A 481 -13.70 13.73 -19.70
CA SER A 481 -13.35 13.00 -20.92
C SER A 481 -12.13 12.11 -20.75
N TRP A 482 -11.10 12.57 -20.01
CA TRP A 482 -9.97 11.71 -19.65
C TRP A 482 -10.41 10.54 -18.74
N VAL A 483 -11.21 10.83 -17.70
CA VAL A 483 -11.75 9.80 -16.79
C VAL A 483 -12.61 8.78 -17.54
N SER A 484 -13.44 9.23 -18.47
CA SER A 484 -14.27 8.38 -19.31
C SER A 484 -13.42 7.53 -20.27
N SER A 485 -12.38 8.11 -20.86
CA SER A 485 -11.45 7.41 -21.76
C SER A 485 -10.71 6.26 -21.07
N ARG A 486 -10.22 6.46 -19.84
CA ARG A 486 -9.59 5.36 -19.06
C ARG A 486 -10.59 4.31 -18.60
N ASN A 487 -11.84 4.68 -18.34
CA ASN A 487 -12.88 3.76 -17.87
C ASN A 487 -13.66 3.09 -19.00
N VAL A 488 -13.31 3.33 -20.27
CA VAL A 488 -14.06 2.84 -21.43
C VAL A 488 -14.35 1.34 -21.39
N LEU A 489 -13.39 0.51 -20.97
CA LEU A 489 -13.57 -0.93 -20.85
C LEU A 489 -14.33 -1.32 -19.58
N ARG A 490 -14.12 -0.59 -18.48
CA ARG A 490 -14.88 -0.78 -17.25
C ARG A 490 -16.36 -0.50 -17.47
N ASP A 491 -16.70 0.50 -18.28
CA ASP A 491 -18.09 0.86 -18.50
C ASP A 491 -18.87 -0.25 -19.21
N THR A 492 -18.21 -1.05 -20.05
CA THR A 492 -18.79 -2.26 -20.68
C THR A 492 -19.28 -3.29 -19.65
N THR A 493 -18.75 -3.28 -18.43
CA THR A 493 -19.21 -4.19 -17.37
C THR A 493 -20.32 -3.59 -16.50
N THR A 494 -20.74 -2.36 -16.79
CA THR A 494 -21.76 -1.63 -16.03
C THR A 494 -22.99 -1.27 -16.87
N PHE A 495 -22.93 -1.50 -18.18
CA PHE A 495 -24.05 -1.27 -19.07
C PHE A 495 -25.13 -2.33 -18.89
N GLU A 496 -26.37 -1.88 -18.74
CA GLU A 496 -27.55 -2.74 -18.73
C GLU A 496 -28.13 -2.82 -20.14
N GLY A 497 -27.81 -3.89 -20.85
CA GLY A 497 -28.19 -4.11 -22.26
C GLY A 497 -29.67 -4.36 -22.53
N ASN A 498 -30.59 -3.84 -21.72
CA ASN A 498 -32.03 -4.12 -21.76
C ASN A 498 -32.59 -4.04 -23.20
N ASN A 499 -32.83 -5.21 -23.81
CA ASN A 499 -33.28 -5.39 -25.20
C ASN A 499 -32.37 -4.73 -26.25
N MET A 500 -31.06 -4.79 -26.05
CA MET A 500 -30.06 -4.38 -27.03
C MET A 500 -29.20 -5.56 -27.47
N ASP A 501 -28.76 -5.55 -28.73
CA ASP A 501 -27.83 -6.56 -29.23
C ASP A 501 -26.42 -6.31 -28.68
N ASP A 502 -25.81 -7.38 -28.19
CA ASP A 502 -24.50 -7.36 -27.57
C ASP A 502 -23.41 -7.76 -28.56
N LEU A 503 -22.60 -6.78 -28.97
CA LEU A 503 -21.42 -6.99 -29.81
C LEU A 503 -20.42 -7.94 -29.16
N ALA A 504 -20.36 -8.00 -27.82
CA ALA A 504 -19.40 -8.84 -27.10
C ALA A 504 -19.72 -10.34 -27.16
N ARG A 505 -20.99 -10.72 -27.34
CA ARG A 505 -21.43 -12.14 -27.38
C ARG A 505 -21.12 -12.86 -28.69
N GLY A 506 -20.73 -12.12 -29.74
CA GLY A 506 -20.47 -12.66 -31.07
C GLY A 506 -21.64 -13.52 -31.61
N GLY A 507 -21.37 -14.34 -32.62
CA GLY A 507 -22.39 -15.20 -33.24
C GLY A 507 -22.80 -16.43 -32.42
N ARG A 508 -22.10 -16.74 -31.31
CA ARG A 508 -22.31 -17.95 -30.50
C ARG A 508 -23.13 -17.72 -29.22
N GLY A 509 -23.54 -16.49 -28.95
CA GLY A 509 -24.38 -16.14 -27.79
C GLY A 509 -23.66 -16.02 -26.45
N SER A 510 -22.33 -16.22 -26.41
CA SER A 510 -21.47 -16.12 -25.22
C SER A 510 -20.23 -15.29 -25.51
N VAL A 511 -19.78 -14.50 -24.53
CA VAL A 511 -18.59 -13.65 -24.68
C VAL A 511 -17.31 -14.50 -24.74
N GLU A 512 -16.45 -14.22 -25.72
CA GLU A 512 -15.17 -14.92 -25.88
C GLU A 512 -14.18 -14.51 -24.78
N ASP A 513 -13.38 -15.46 -24.29
CA ASP A 513 -12.40 -15.21 -23.21
C ASP A 513 -11.38 -14.11 -23.56
N GLY A 514 -11.12 -13.90 -24.85
CA GLY A 514 -10.25 -12.84 -25.36
C GLY A 514 -10.76 -11.42 -25.08
N VAL A 515 -12.08 -11.22 -24.98
CA VAL A 515 -12.70 -9.92 -24.71
C VAL A 515 -12.44 -9.49 -23.27
N ALA A 516 -12.39 -10.43 -22.34
CA ALA A 516 -12.15 -10.19 -20.91
C ALA A 516 -10.66 -9.97 -20.54
N LYS A 517 -9.76 -9.80 -21.53
CA LYS A 517 -8.31 -9.58 -21.32
C LYS A 517 -7.97 -8.14 -20.93
N PHE A 518 -8.73 -7.57 -20.01
CA PHE A 518 -8.45 -6.32 -19.32
C PHE A 518 -8.68 -6.49 -17.81
N VAL A 519 -8.39 -5.47 -17.02
CA VAL A 519 -8.62 -5.46 -15.58
C VAL A 519 -9.43 -4.22 -15.21
N ILE A 520 -10.28 -4.35 -14.20
CA ILE A 520 -11.07 -3.27 -13.63
C ILE A 520 -10.62 -3.03 -12.20
N GLN A 521 -10.48 -1.75 -11.85
CA GLN A 521 -10.14 -1.35 -10.49
C GLN A 521 -11.41 -1.31 -9.63
N SER A 522 -11.34 -1.88 -8.41
CA SER A 522 -12.46 -1.94 -7.48
C SER A 522 -11.99 -2.00 -6.03
N GLY A 523 -12.70 -1.36 -5.12
CA GLY A 523 -12.42 -1.41 -3.68
C GLY A 523 -12.73 -2.74 -3.00
N ASP A 524 -13.36 -3.68 -3.71
CA ASP A 524 -13.86 -4.95 -3.16
C ASP A 524 -12.91 -6.14 -3.40
N VAL A 525 -11.86 -5.93 -4.20
CA VAL A 525 -10.89 -6.95 -4.57
C VAL A 525 -9.48 -6.52 -4.15
N GLY A 526 -8.66 -7.49 -3.76
CA GLY A 526 -7.23 -7.33 -3.56
C GLY A 526 -6.46 -8.16 -4.58
N THR A 527 -5.47 -7.55 -5.23
CA THR A 527 -4.59 -8.17 -6.21
C THR A 527 -3.32 -8.63 -5.52
N LEU A 528 -3.04 -9.93 -5.60
CA LEU A 528 -1.89 -10.55 -4.96
C LEU A 528 -0.83 -10.98 -5.98
N SER A 529 0.43 -10.71 -5.68
CA SER A 529 1.60 -11.13 -6.46
C SER A 529 1.77 -12.64 -6.49
N VAL A 530 1.67 -13.29 -7.65
CA VAL A 530 1.91 -14.74 -7.78
C VAL A 530 3.35 -15.08 -7.43
N ARG A 531 4.30 -14.20 -7.79
CA ARG A 531 5.73 -14.41 -7.51
C ARG A 531 5.97 -14.56 -6.01
N ILE A 532 5.39 -13.69 -5.18
CA ILE A 532 5.58 -13.70 -3.73
C ILE A 532 4.79 -14.85 -3.09
N LEU A 533 3.57 -15.09 -3.58
CA LEU A 533 2.76 -16.24 -3.15
C LEU A 533 3.51 -17.58 -3.30
N ILE A 534 4.36 -17.71 -4.31
CA ILE A 534 5.15 -18.93 -4.50
C ILE A 534 6.50 -18.84 -3.76
N SER A 535 7.22 -17.71 -3.86
CA SER A 535 8.59 -17.64 -3.36
C SER A 535 8.69 -17.75 -1.83
N VAL A 536 7.78 -17.13 -1.07
CA VAL A 536 7.86 -17.12 0.40
C VAL A 536 7.70 -18.54 0.98
N PRO A 537 6.66 -19.31 0.64
CA PRO A 537 6.56 -20.71 1.11
C PRO A 537 7.73 -21.57 0.67
N VAL A 538 8.23 -21.40 -0.57
CA VAL A 538 9.38 -22.18 -1.07
C VAL A 538 10.65 -21.87 -0.27
N ILE A 539 10.94 -20.59 0.00
CA ILE A 539 12.08 -20.19 0.83
C ILE A 539 11.98 -20.83 2.23
N LEU A 540 10.79 -20.78 2.86
CA LEU A 540 10.57 -21.40 4.16
C LEU A 540 10.81 -22.91 4.12
N LEU A 541 10.25 -23.62 3.12
CA LEU A 541 10.44 -25.06 2.97
C LEU A 541 11.91 -25.43 2.75
N VAL A 542 12.64 -24.66 1.95
CA VAL A 542 14.07 -24.85 1.72
C VAL A 542 14.85 -24.67 3.02
N LEU A 543 14.59 -23.60 3.78
CA LEU A 543 15.25 -23.36 5.07
C LEU A 543 14.94 -24.45 6.10
N LEU A 544 13.69 -24.91 6.17
CA LEU A 544 13.30 -26.03 7.03
C LEU A 544 13.99 -27.33 6.62
N ALA A 545 14.07 -27.62 5.32
CA ALA A 545 14.80 -28.78 4.82
C ALA A 545 16.29 -28.70 5.18
N PHE A 546 16.91 -27.52 5.07
CA PHE A 546 18.29 -27.31 5.52
C PHE A 546 18.46 -27.53 7.01
N ASP A 547 17.56 -26.99 7.84
CA ASP A 547 17.58 -27.17 9.30
C ASP A 547 17.41 -28.65 9.70
N LEU A 548 16.47 -29.36 9.07
CA LEU A 548 16.27 -30.79 9.27
C LEU A 548 17.46 -31.61 8.79
N CYS A 549 18.04 -31.29 7.63
CA CYS A 549 19.23 -31.98 7.11
C CYS A 549 20.42 -31.76 8.05
N LEU A 550 20.65 -30.53 8.50
CA LEU A 550 21.69 -30.21 9.47
C LEU A 550 21.45 -30.98 10.76
N GLY A 551 20.26 -30.92 11.34
CA GLY A 551 19.88 -31.70 12.52
C GLY A 551 20.05 -33.22 12.36
N PHE A 552 19.75 -33.76 11.18
CA PHE A 552 19.94 -35.17 10.88
C PHE A 552 21.41 -35.55 10.73
N ILE A 553 22.22 -34.73 10.07
CA ILE A 553 23.69 -34.89 10.00
C ILE A 553 24.27 -34.88 11.42
N LEU A 554 23.86 -33.91 12.23
CA LEU A 554 24.29 -33.79 13.63
C LEU A 554 23.87 -35.01 14.47
N LYS A 555 22.71 -35.62 14.20
CA LYS A 555 22.20 -36.82 14.93
C LYS A 555 22.77 -38.15 14.43
N ARG A 556 22.98 -38.30 13.11
CA ARG A 556 23.37 -39.58 12.48
C ARG A 556 24.85 -39.88 12.67
N GLU A 557 25.68 -38.88 12.96
CA GLU A 557 27.07 -39.10 13.37
C GLU A 557 27.18 -39.68 14.80
N LYS A 558 26.82 -40.96 14.94
CA LYS A 558 27.44 -41.88 15.89
C LYS A 558 28.85 -42.34 15.43
N LEU A 559 29.52 -41.54 14.60
CA LEU A 559 30.87 -41.81 14.08
C LEU A 559 31.89 -40.93 14.80
N LYS A 560 32.46 -41.57 15.82
CA LYS A 560 33.78 -41.36 16.42
C LYS A 560 34.77 -40.47 15.62
N LYS A 561 35.42 -39.61 16.40
CA LYS A 561 36.76 -39.00 16.25
C LYS A 561 36.85 -37.63 15.54
N HIS A 562 36.81 -36.59 16.38
CA HIS A 562 37.66 -35.38 16.36
C HIS A 562 37.42 -34.19 15.42
N GLY A 563 36.41 -34.14 14.56
CA GLY A 563 36.19 -32.96 13.71
C GLY A 563 34.88 -32.25 13.99
N ILE A 564 34.88 -31.14 14.73
CA ILE A 564 33.77 -30.14 14.76
C ILE A 564 32.48 -30.56 15.49
N LEU A 565 31.88 -31.72 15.21
CA LEU A 565 30.58 -32.11 15.77
C LEU A 565 30.58 -32.31 17.28
N HIS A 566 31.63 -32.93 17.82
CA HIS A 566 31.81 -33.06 19.26
C HIS A 566 31.87 -31.69 19.96
N ARG A 567 32.41 -30.66 19.29
CA ARG A 567 32.43 -29.29 19.84
C ARG A 567 31.03 -28.72 19.88
N TYR A 568 30.20 -28.95 18.86
CA TYR A 568 28.80 -28.51 18.86
C TYR A 568 28.00 -29.17 19.99
N ILE A 569 27.99 -30.50 20.10
CA ILE A 569 27.21 -31.23 21.12
C ILE A 569 27.73 -30.94 22.54
N ALA A 570 29.05 -30.95 22.74
CA ALA A 570 29.63 -30.67 24.06
C ALA A 570 29.36 -29.22 24.50
N ARG A 571 29.41 -28.26 23.57
CA ARG A 571 29.04 -26.87 23.88
C ARG A 571 27.54 -26.76 24.13
N GLY A 572 26.66 -27.31 23.28
CA GLY A 572 25.20 -27.31 23.48
C GLY A 572 24.77 -27.87 24.83
N ASN A 573 25.36 -28.97 25.27
CA ASN A 573 25.09 -29.56 26.59
C ASN A 573 25.66 -28.72 27.75
N ALA A 574 26.86 -28.14 27.59
CA ALA A 574 27.43 -27.21 28.58
C ALA A 574 26.62 -25.90 28.70
N LEU A 575 25.95 -25.50 27.62
CA LEU A 575 25.20 -24.26 27.48
C LEU A 575 23.83 -24.26 28.17
N HIS A 576 23.16 -25.41 28.23
CA HIS A 576 21.93 -25.57 29.02
C HIS A 576 22.18 -25.50 30.53
N ALA A 577 23.44 -25.56 30.94
CA ALA A 577 23.88 -25.69 32.31
C ALA A 577 24.68 -24.45 32.76
N THR A 578 24.31 -23.23 32.35
CA THR A 578 25.09 -22.01 32.65
C THR A 578 25.37 -21.79 34.13
N GLN A 579 24.36 -22.01 34.97
CA GLN A 579 24.47 -21.91 36.43
C GLN A 579 25.29 -23.07 37.03
N LEU A 580 25.24 -24.23 36.39
CA LEU A 580 26.02 -25.42 36.76
C LEU A 580 27.49 -25.28 36.35
N TYR A 581 27.78 -24.68 35.20
CA TYR A 581 29.12 -24.34 34.75
C TYR A 581 29.72 -23.26 35.65
N ARG A 582 28.93 -22.22 35.99
CA ARG A 582 29.33 -21.22 37.00
C ARG A 582 29.63 -21.88 38.34
N GLY A 583 28.69 -22.69 38.86
CA GLY A 583 28.87 -23.36 40.15
C GLY A 583 30.03 -24.35 40.16
N LEU A 584 30.30 -25.04 39.04
CA LEU A 584 31.45 -25.92 38.90
C LEU A 584 32.76 -25.13 38.80
N ASP A 585 32.80 -24.04 38.04
CA ASP A 585 33.98 -23.17 37.90
C ASP A 585 34.31 -22.45 39.22
N GLU A 586 33.30 -21.96 39.94
CA GLU A 586 33.43 -21.39 41.29
C GLU A 586 33.99 -22.42 42.28
N LYS A 587 33.59 -23.69 42.16
CA LYS A 587 34.06 -24.79 43.01
C LYS A 587 35.47 -25.28 42.64
N ILE A 588 35.89 -25.14 41.39
CA ILE A 588 37.23 -25.53 40.91
C ILE A 588 38.26 -24.42 41.18
N TYR A 589 37.87 -23.14 41.16
CA TYR A 589 38.79 -22.00 41.20
C TYR A 589 38.60 -21.03 42.39
N ASP A 590 37.96 -21.46 43.49
CA ASP A 590 37.81 -20.70 44.75
C ASP A 590 37.12 -19.32 44.57
N GLY A 591 35.92 -19.31 43.97
CA GLY A 591 34.86 -18.30 44.21
C GLY A 591 35.05 -16.82 43.80
N GLU A 592 36.27 -16.34 43.52
CA GLU A 592 36.59 -14.90 43.42
C GLU A 592 36.67 -14.31 41.99
N ARG A 593 36.49 -15.11 40.92
CA ARG A 593 36.76 -14.64 39.53
C ARG A 593 35.62 -13.94 38.78
N TRP A 594 34.39 -14.01 39.29
CA TRP A 594 33.21 -13.56 38.55
C TRP A 594 32.68 -12.23 39.10
N GLU A 595 32.85 -11.15 38.34
CA GLU A 595 32.15 -9.89 38.60
C GLU A 595 30.74 -9.93 37.98
N TYR A 596 29.80 -9.18 38.55
CA TYR A 596 28.39 -9.13 38.11
C TYR A 596 27.66 -10.48 38.18
N LYS A 597 27.81 -11.22 39.31
CA LYS A 597 27.24 -12.57 39.55
C LYS A 597 25.73 -12.72 39.30
N ILE A 598 24.96 -11.63 39.35
CA ILE A 598 23.50 -11.62 39.19
C ILE A 598 23.09 -11.22 37.75
N SER A 599 24.04 -10.78 36.91
CA SER A 599 23.72 -10.35 35.55
C SER A 599 23.46 -11.54 34.60
N VAL A 600 22.68 -11.28 33.54
CA VAL A 600 22.32 -12.27 32.52
C VAL A 600 23.55 -12.86 31.83
N ILE A 601 24.65 -12.09 31.77
CA ILE A 601 25.95 -12.51 31.25
C ILE A 601 27.03 -12.24 32.32
N PRO A 602 27.40 -13.25 33.13
CA PRO A 602 28.51 -13.10 34.05
C PRO A 602 29.82 -12.95 33.25
N ALA A 603 30.70 -12.04 33.64
CA ALA A 603 31.95 -11.76 32.93
C ALA A 603 33.16 -11.96 33.85
N MET A 604 34.24 -12.53 33.31
CA MET A 604 35.52 -12.56 34.02
C MET A 604 36.33 -11.33 33.64
N TYR A 605 36.52 -10.41 34.58
CA TYR A 605 37.53 -9.36 34.45
C TYR A 605 38.84 -9.85 35.04
N GLY A 606 39.85 -9.89 34.19
CA GLY A 606 41.19 -10.28 34.60
C GLY A 606 41.89 -9.12 35.28
N ASP A 607 41.89 -9.10 36.61
CA ASP A 607 43.00 -8.54 37.37
C ASP A 607 43.31 -9.42 38.59
N TYR A 608 44.10 -10.47 38.34
CA TYR A 608 44.43 -11.51 39.32
C TYR A 608 45.48 -11.09 40.36
N ASN A 609 46.05 -9.88 40.31
CA ASN A 609 47.30 -9.60 41.03
C ASN A 609 47.25 -8.57 42.15
N ARG A 610 46.08 -8.16 42.67
CA ARG A 610 46.06 -7.11 43.71
C ARG A 610 45.84 -7.51 45.15
N GLN A 611 45.40 -8.72 45.46
CA GLN A 611 45.30 -9.16 46.87
C GLN A 611 45.58 -10.65 47.00
N LYS A 612 46.85 -11.01 47.15
CA LYS A 612 47.26 -12.19 47.91
C LYS A 612 48.73 -12.06 48.34
N THR A 613 48.97 -11.09 49.22
CA THR A 613 50.06 -11.17 50.19
C THR A 613 49.45 -11.02 51.57
N GLY A 614 49.50 -12.11 52.33
CA GLY A 614 49.10 -12.19 53.72
C GLY A 614 47.68 -12.71 53.89
N TYR A 615 47.51 -14.03 53.90
CA TYR A 615 46.77 -14.68 54.98
C TYR A 615 47.30 -16.10 55.16
N LEU A 616 47.59 -16.39 56.42
CA LEU A 616 48.23 -17.58 56.93
C LEU A 616 47.33 -18.80 56.79
N VAL A 617 47.99 -19.94 56.59
CA VAL A 617 47.43 -21.28 56.66
C VAL A 617 47.04 -21.58 58.10
N GLY A 618 45.81 -22.06 58.29
CA GLY A 618 45.39 -22.74 59.51
C GLY A 618 43.88 -22.68 59.68
N GLU A 619 43.20 -23.81 59.47
CA GLU A 619 42.41 -24.49 60.50
C GLU A 619 41.54 -25.56 59.85
N GLN A 620 41.78 -26.82 60.25
CA GLN A 620 41.07 -27.99 59.81
C GLN A 620 40.24 -28.48 60.99
N ARG A 621 38.90 -28.52 60.86
CA ARG A 621 38.03 -29.26 61.79
C ARG A 621 36.77 -29.82 61.12
N PRO A 622 36.13 -30.84 61.74
CA PRO A 622 35.61 -32.01 61.04
C PRO A 622 34.08 -32.15 61.08
N GLY A 623 33.56 -32.99 60.17
CA GLY A 623 32.44 -33.93 60.33
C GLY A 623 31.04 -33.37 60.58
N TYR A 624 30.05 -33.82 59.79
CA TYR A 624 28.73 -34.23 60.30
C TYR A 624 28.04 -35.20 59.35
N ALA A 625 27.21 -36.02 59.98
CA ALA A 625 26.75 -37.34 59.58
C ALA A 625 25.56 -37.38 58.62
N ALA A 626 25.40 -38.55 58.01
CA ALA A 626 24.23 -38.97 57.25
C ALA A 626 22.97 -39.10 58.14
N VAL A 627 21.81 -38.70 57.61
CA VAL A 627 20.48 -39.09 58.10
C VAL A 627 19.62 -39.55 56.93
N SER A 628 19.03 -40.73 57.11
CA SER A 628 18.16 -41.51 56.23
C SER A 628 16.78 -40.86 56.01
N PRO A 629 16.08 -41.14 54.90
CA PRO A 629 14.67 -40.79 54.75
C PRO A 629 13.77 -41.89 55.35
N ARG A 630 12.64 -41.51 55.94
CA ARG A 630 11.52 -42.42 56.20
C ARG A 630 10.17 -41.71 56.06
N ASP A 631 9.23 -42.50 55.59
CA ASP A 631 7.86 -42.23 55.14
C ASP A 631 6.92 -41.57 56.18
N GLY A 632 5.79 -41.03 55.70
CA GLY A 632 4.59 -40.95 56.54
C GLY A 632 3.52 -39.90 56.17
N ALA A 633 2.68 -40.25 55.20
CA ALA A 633 1.22 -40.02 55.04
C ALA A 633 0.41 -39.00 55.90
N ARG A 634 -0.68 -38.56 55.23
CA ARG A 634 -2.00 -38.03 55.69
C ARG A 634 -2.18 -36.52 55.89
N GLY A 635 -2.86 -35.92 54.90
CA GLY A 635 -4.29 -35.58 55.01
C GLY A 635 -4.66 -34.28 55.72
N HIS A 636 -5.21 -33.31 54.97
CA HIS A 636 -6.51 -32.70 55.25
C HIS A 636 -6.90 -31.68 54.17
N SER A 637 -8.11 -31.86 53.63
CA SER A 637 -8.97 -30.80 53.09
C SER A 637 -9.52 -29.98 54.29
N PRO A 638 -9.81 -28.67 54.16
CA PRO A 638 -11.11 -28.29 53.61
C PRO A 638 -11.17 -26.95 52.83
N ASP A 639 -12.23 -26.86 52.03
CA ASP A 639 -13.08 -25.71 51.70
C ASP A 639 -12.56 -24.27 51.91
N GLY A 640 -12.60 -23.50 50.81
CA GLY A 640 -12.48 -22.05 50.83
C GLY A 640 -13.10 -21.42 49.59
N LYS A 641 -14.38 -21.08 49.69
CA LYS A 641 -15.19 -20.33 48.72
C LYS A 641 -14.52 -19.01 48.31
N GLY A 642 -14.54 -18.71 47.01
CA GLY A 642 -14.23 -17.38 46.47
C GLY A 642 -14.99 -17.17 45.18
N GLY A 643 -16.15 -16.53 45.27
CA GLY A 643 -16.99 -16.17 44.14
C GLY A 643 -16.39 -15.03 43.32
N GLY A 644 -16.40 -15.18 42.00
CA GLY A 644 -16.08 -14.14 41.03
C GLY A 644 -17.15 -14.13 39.96
N VAL A 645 -18.07 -13.17 40.07
CA VAL A 645 -19.13 -12.86 39.13
C VAL A 645 -18.53 -12.19 37.90
N THR A 646 -18.77 -12.74 36.71
CA THR A 646 -18.71 -11.96 35.46
C THR A 646 -19.94 -12.25 34.62
N THR A 647 -20.67 -11.17 34.39
CA THR A 647 -21.96 -11.01 33.74
C THR A 647 -21.97 -11.44 32.28
N GLU A 648 -22.95 -12.27 31.95
CA GLU A 648 -23.36 -12.68 30.61
C GLU A 648 -24.27 -11.58 30.02
N SER A 649 -23.85 -10.95 28.92
CA SER A 649 -24.65 -9.94 28.21
C SER A 649 -25.61 -10.62 27.23
N LYS A 650 -26.90 -10.64 27.59
CA LYS A 650 -28.02 -10.84 26.65
C LYS A 650 -28.27 -9.56 25.84
N PRO A 651 -28.68 -9.66 24.56
CA PRO A 651 -29.25 -8.53 23.83
C PRO A 651 -30.75 -8.37 24.14
N VAL A 652 -31.17 -7.11 24.35
CA VAL A 652 -32.55 -6.65 24.45
C VAL A 652 -33.07 -6.31 23.04
N PRO A 653 -34.36 -6.55 22.73
CA PRO A 653 -34.97 -6.16 21.47
C PRO A 653 -35.53 -4.73 21.53
N GLU A 654 -35.29 -3.93 20.50
CA GLU A 654 -35.92 -2.61 20.32
C GLU A 654 -36.94 -2.62 19.17
N SER A 655 -38.19 -2.41 19.59
CA SER A 655 -39.27 -1.60 19.02
C SER A 655 -39.39 -1.32 17.51
N ASN A 656 -40.52 -1.81 16.99
CA ASN A 656 -41.51 -1.18 16.10
C ASN A 656 -41.35 0.31 15.73
N GLY A 657 -41.50 0.61 14.44
CA GLY A 657 -41.79 1.96 13.95
C GLY A 657 -42.09 2.04 12.45
N LEU A 658 -43.39 2.16 12.14
CA LEU A 658 -44.04 2.75 10.95
C LEU A 658 -43.88 2.09 9.56
N GLY A 659 -45.04 1.70 9.03
CA GLY A 659 -45.24 1.18 7.69
C GLY A 659 -45.30 2.23 6.58
N ALA A 660 -45.00 1.77 5.38
CA ALA A 660 -45.33 2.43 4.12
C ALA A 660 -46.17 1.45 3.29
N ALA A 661 -47.32 1.94 2.83
CA ALA A 661 -48.30 1.22 2.07
C ALA A 661 -47.80 0.89 0.65
N GLU A 662 -48.07 -0.33 0.24
CA GLU A 662 -47.86 -0.88 -1.08
C GLU A 662 -49.08 -0.54 -1.97
N ILE A 663 -48.87 0.22 -3.04
CA ILE A 663 -49.89 0.50 -4.06
C ILE A 663 -49.59 -0.41 -5.26
N THR A 664 -50.38 -1.47 -5.41
CA THR A 664 -50.51 -2.23 -6.66
C THR A 664 -51.45 -1.52 -7.63
N PRO A 665 -51.14 -1.43 -8.93
CA PRO A 665 -52.12 -0.99 -9.92
C PRO A 665 -53.00 -2.16 -10.36
N SER A 666 -54.32 -1.98 -10.26
CA SER A 666 -55.30 -2.77 -11.00
C SER A 666 -55.49 -2.19 -12.40
N LYS A 667 -55.88 -3.09 -13.31
CA LYS A 667 -56.26 -2.89 -14.72
C LYS A 667 -57.14 -1.68 -15.00
#